data_AF-A0A847S8P1-F1
#
_entry.id   AF-A0A847S8P1-F1
#
_cell.length_a   1.000
_cell.length_b   1.000
_cell.length_c   1.000
_cell.angle_alpha   90.00
_cell.angle_beta   90.00
_cell.angle_gamma   90.00
#
_symmetry.space_group_name_H-M   'P 1'
#
loop_
_entity.id
_entity.type
_entity.pdbx_description
1 polymer ?
#
loop_
_entity_poly.entity_id
_entity_poly.type
_entity_poly.pdbx_seq_one_letter_code
_entity_poly.pdbx_strand_id
1 'polypeptide(L)'
;MHCKSTYMKQLMIILLCCCSVYMATAQVKLPRLVRDSMILQRDEKIKLWGWAAPSEKVKVHFRNADYKTTTGADGRWAVYLPPTPAGGPYSMTISGSNKIVLQDILFGDVWFCSGQSNMVHEMNIHDVTYRRDILAANDPDIRQFLVPPVNELAGPQADLPGGSWQPAVGEQVRPFSAVAYFFAKSIHDTYHIPVGIINASIGGTPIEAWMSEDGFKDFPAQAALIRQNKDTAGFRRQHIPVMTVLPADAGLTQLPRWYDTTYLPKGWRQINIPGYWEDQGAKDLNGVVWYRREITLPASMEGKPAQVFLGRIVDADELYINGKLAGRTFYQYPQRRYQVPAGLLKTGRNLFVVRVTNTAGKGGFVPDKPYCIFSGTDTIDLKGYWQYKAGAVYPPVAPHYTPLSQNQPTALYNAMVAPLIGYPIKGICWYQGESNTDRADQYKKLLPALIRDWRSKWGKDSLPFLYVQLPGFMDYNYLPVESNWARLREAQLQSLSIPRTAMVVAIDLGEWNDIHPDDKKSVGGRLALAARGVAYREPVIYSGPLYHAATIEGNKITISFTQTGSGLTTTDGDALSAFEIAGADKKFVWAQTSISGNQVTVWSDAVSAPLYVRYAWSDNPLQPNLCNQEGLPASPFRTDW
;
A
#
# COMPACT_ATOMS: atom_id res chain seq x y z
N MET A 1 6.78 65.95 -51.72
CA MET A 1 6.98 65.19 -50.46
C MET A 1 6.44 63.75 -50.64
N HIS A 2 7.04 62.73 -51.27
CA HIS A 2 8.41 62.33 -51.61
C HIS A 2 9.38 62.12 -50.44
N CYS A 3 8.86 61.66 -49.29
CA CYS A 3 9.73 61.16 -48.20
C CYS A 3 8.99 60.21 -47.23
N LYS A 4 8.24 59.22 -47.71
CA LYS A 4 7.62 58.19 -46.83
C LYS A 4 7.69 56.74 -47.33
N SER A 5 8.35 56.48 -48.47
CA SER A 5 8.40 55.11 -49.05
C SER A 5 9.71 54.35 -48.76
N THR A 6 10.77 55.04 -48.33
CA THR A 6 12.09 54.43 -48.09
C THR A 6 12.28 53.87 -46.68
N TYR A 7 11.53 54.34 -45.68
CA TYR A 7 11.72 53.91 -44.28
C TYR A 7 11.08 52.55 -43.95
N MET A 8 10.05 52.12 -44.68
CA MET A 8 9.41 50.81 -44.41
C MET A 8 10.17 49.61 -45.00
N LYS A 9 10.99 49.82 -46.05
CA LYS A 9 11.80 48.73 -46.64
C LYS A 9 13.11 48.48 -45.90
N GLN A 10 13.68 49.50 -45.24
CA GLN A 10 14.87 49.33 -44.39
C GLN A 10 14.54 48.74 -43.00
N LEU A 11 13.34 48.99 -42.46
CA LEU A 11 12.90 48.39 -41.20
C LEU A 11 12.60 46.89 -41.32
N MET A 12 12.14 46.42 -42.49
CA MET A 12 11.88 44.98 -42.75
C MET A 12 13.16 44.15 -42.94
N ILE A 13 14.28 44.77 -43.33
CA ILE A 13 15.57 44.07 -43.50
C ILE A 13 16.34 44.00 -42.17
N ILE A 14 16.17 44.98 -41.28
CA ILE A 14 16.76 44.96 -39.93
C ILE A 14 15.99 44.04 -38.97
N LEU A 15 14.66 43.90 -39.15
CA LEU A 15 13.88 42.93 -38.35
C LEU A 15 14.13 41.46 -38.77
N LEU A 16 14.60 41.20 -39.99
CA LEU A 16 14.96 39.85 -40.44
C LEU A 16 16.37 39.39 -39.99
N CYS A 17 17.23 40.29 -39.51
CA CYS A 17 18.58 39.96 -39.02
C CYS A 17 18.68 39.79 -37.49
N CYS A 18 17.57 39.93 -36.74
CA CYS A 18 17.53 39.70 -35.29
C CYS A 18 16.77 38.43 -34.88
N CYS A 19 16.48 37.51 -35.82
CA CYS A 19 16.26 36.11 -35.46
C CYS A 19 17.61 35.47 -35.10
N SER A 20 18.17 35.90 -33.97
CA SER A 20 19.16 35.10 -33.26
C SER A 20 18.48 33.78 -32.95
N VAL A 21 18.82 32.76 -33.71
CA VAL A 21 18.50 31.37 -33.41
C VAL A 21 19.14 31.12 -32.06
N TYR A 22 18.38 31.27 -30.97
CA TYR A 22 18.72 30.65 -29.71
C TYR A 22 18.71 29.15 -29.97
N MET A 23 19.86 28.62 -30.40
CA MET A 23 20.13 27.20 -30.33
C MET A 23 20.07 26.87 -28.84
N ALA A 24 18.89 26.48 -28.36
CA ALA A 24 18.76 25.88 -27.05
C ALA A 24 19.66 24.63 -27.06
N THR A 25 20.83 24.73 -26.45
CA THR A 25 21.73 23.58 -26.32
C THR A 25 21.08 22.65 -25.29
N ALA A 26 20.38 21.63 -25.79
CA ALA A 26 19.82 20.60 -24.93
C ALA A 26 20.99 19.82 -24.31
N GLN A 27 21.26 20.12 -23.04
CA GLN A 27 22.31 19.44 -22.27
C GLN A 27 21.96 17.98 -22.03
N VAL A 28 22.98 17.15 -21.79
CA VAL A 28 22.76 15.77 -21.32
C VAL A 28 21.94 15.81 -20.03
N LYS A 29 20.81 15.10 -20.03
CA LYS A 29 19.90 14.90 -18.90
C LYS A 29 19.71 13.40 -18.67
N LEU A 30 19.72 13.00 -17.40
CA LEU A 30 19.43 11.63 -16.99
C LEU A 30 17.98 11.48 -16.51
N PRO A 31 17.39 10.26 -16.62
CA PRO A 31 16.15 9.91 -15.94
C PRO A 31 16.28 10.14 -14.45
N ARG A 32 15.18 10.52 -13.80
CA ARG A 32 15.14 10.83 -12.38
C ARG A 32 15.60 9.68 -11.48
N LEU A 33 15.43 8.44 -11.95
CA LEU A 33 15.87 7.22 -11.26
C LEU A 33 17.38 6.99 -11.32
N VAL A 34 18.06 7.52 -12.34
CA VAL A 34 19.51 7.38 -12.56
C VAL A 34 20.23 8.59 -11.95
N ARG A 35 20.69 8.43 -10.71
CA ARG A 35 21.26 9.51 -9.91
C ARG A 35 22.14 8.96 -8.79
N ASP A 36 22.70 9.87 -7.98
CA ASP A 36 23.48 9.51 -6.79
C ASP A 36 22.75 8.52 -5.89
N SER A 37 23.55 7.70 -5.20
CA SER A 37 23.11 6.68 -4.25
C SER A 37 22.24 5.57 -4.86
N MET A 38 22.13 5.46 -6.19
CA MET A 38 21.38 4.36 -6.81
C MET A 38 22.02 2.99 -6.60
N ILE A 39 21.19 1.95 -6.65
CA ILE A 39 21.64 0.55 -6.70
C ILE A 39 21.29 -0.01 -8.07
N LEU A 40 22.30 -0.33 -8.87
CA LEU A 40 22.14 -1.00 -10.16
C LEU A 40 22.05 -2.52 -9.97
N GLN A 41 21.26 -3.19 -10.82
CA GLN A 41 21.14 -4.64 -10.76
C GLN A 41 22.49 -5.31 -11.10
N ARG A 42 22.96 -6.16 -10.18
CA ARG A 42 24.17 -6.96 -10.38
C ARG A 42 23.97 -8.07 -11.39
N ASP A 43 25.09 -8.59 -11.89
CA ASP A 43 25.20 -9.83 -12.68
C ASP A 43 24.40 -9.82 -14.00
N GLU A 44 23.98 -8.65 -14.48
CA GLU A 44 23.37 -8.49 -15.80
C GLU A 44 23.81 -7.19 -16.49
N LYS A 45 23.57 -7.14 -17.81
CA LYS A 45 23.89 -5.99 -18.64
C LYS A 45 22.99 -4.80 -18.24
N ILE A 46 23.59 -3.70 -17.84
CA ILE A 46 22.86 -2.50 -17.43
C ILE A 46 22.71 -1.53 -18.59
N LYS A 47 21.47 -1.17 -18.92
CA LYS A 47 21.18 -0.04 -19.80
C LYS A 47 21.29 1.25 -18.99
N LEU A 48 22.14 2.16 -19.43
CA LEU A 48 22.05 3.57 -19.05
C LEU A 48 21.53 4.37 -20.22
N TRP A 49 20.65 5.32 -19.93
CA TRP A 49 19.99 6.12 -20.94
C TRP A 49 19.74 7.53 -20.43
N GLY A 50 19.39 8.41 -21.35
CA GLY A 50 19.00 9.77 -21.05
C GLY A 50 18.62 10.52 -22.32
N TRP A 51 18.59 11.84 -22.19
CA TRP A 51 18.30 12.77 -23.28
C TRP A 51 19.47 13.72 -23.47
N ALA A 52 19.64 14.22 -24.69
CA ALA A 52 20.61 15.26 -25.04
C ALA A 52 20.21 15.88 -26.40
N ALA A 53 20.99 16.81 -26.94
CA ALA A 53 20.73 17.31 -28.29
C ALA A 53 20.92 16.21 -29.35
N PRO A 54 20.12 16.18 -30.43
CA PRO A 54 20.32 15.25 -31.54
C PRO A 54 21.76 15.27 -32.07
N SER A 55 22.30 14.09 -32.37
CA SER A 55 23.69 13.91 -32.83
C SER A 55 24.79 14.32 -31.84
N GLU A 56 24.46 14.66 -30.60
CA GLU A 56 25.44 14.90 -29.55
C GLU A 56 26.21 13.62 -29.21
N LYS A 57 27.54 13.73 -29.05
CA LYS A 57 28.38 12.62 -28.61
C LYS A 57 28.34 12.53 -27.09
N VAL A 58 27.88 11.42 -26.56
CA VAL A 58 27.83 11.15 -25.12
C VAL A 58 28.87 10.09 -24.77
N LYS A 59 29.67 10.36 -23.73
CA LYS A 59 30.69 9.48 -23.18
C LYS A 59 30.38 9.18 -21.72
N VAL A 60 30.26 7.90 -21.37
CA VAL A 60 30.15 7.42 -19.98
C VAL A 60 31.47 6.78 -19.57
N HIS A 61 32.11 7.31 -18.54
CA HIS A 61 33.30 6.73 -17.92
C HIS A 61 32.90 5.99 -16.64
N PHE A 62 33.21 4.69 -16.58
CA PHE A 62 32.87 3.83 -15.45
C PHE A 62 33.90 2.70 -15.32
N ARG A 63 34.40 2.44 -14.11
CA ARG A 63 35.36 1.35 -13.77
C ARG A 63 36.51 1.22 -14.78
N ASN A 64 37.25 2.32 -15.02
CA ASN A 64 38.39 2.42 -15.94
C ASN A 64 38.06 2.19 -17.44
N ALA A 65 36.79 2.19 -17.82
CA ALA A 65 36.35 2.02 -19.20
C ALA A 65 35.50 3.21 -19.69
N ASP A 66 35.62 3.48 -20.99
CA ASP A 66 34.85 4.51 -21.69
C ASP A 66 33.81 3.87 -22.61
N TYR A 67 32.55 4.20 -22.39
CA TYR A 67 31.42 3.80 -23.22
C TYR A 67 30.95 5.03 -24.00
N LYS A 68 30.89 4.94 -25.33
CA LYS A 68 30.55 6.07 -26.20
C LYS A 68 29.28 5.77 -26.97
N THR A 69 28.45 6.77 -27.16
CA THR A 69 27.24 6.72 -27.98
C THR A 69 26.98 8.09 -28.61
N THR A 70 26.06 8.11 -29.57
CA THR A 70 25.59 9.34 -30.20
C THR A 70 24.09 9.42 -30.02
N THR A 71 23.59 10.58 -29.59
CA THR A 71 22.17 10.82 -29.39
C THR A 71 21.41 10.71 -30.71
N GLY A 72 20.28 10.00 -30.69
CA GLY A 72 19.39 9.84 -31.84
C GLY A 72 18.68 11.13 -32.24
N ALA A 73 17.97 11.09 -33.36
CA ALA A 73 17.15 12.22 -33.84
C ALA A 73 16.00 12.57 -32.88
N ASP A 74 15.56 11.61 -32.06
CA ASP A 74 14.54 11.76 -31.02
C ASP A 74 15.10 12.35 -29.70
N GLY A 75 16.38 12.73 -29.69
CA GLY A 75 17.05 13.29 -28.52
C GLY A 75 17.39 12.25 -27.45
N ARG A 76 17.27 10.94 -27.73
CA ARG A 76 17.57 9.88 -26.75
C ARG A 76 18.93 9.25 -27.02
N TRP A 77 19.61 8.86 -25.95
CA TRP A 77 20.85 8.09 -26.03
C TRP A 77 20.82 6.91 -25.06
N ALA A 78 21.61 5.88 -25.36
CA ALA A 78 21.84 4.78 -24.44
C ALA A 78 23.26 4.22 -24.60
N VAL A 79 23.81 3.73 -23.49
CA VAL A 79 25.00 2.87 -23.43
C VAL A 79 24.68 1.64 -22.61
N TYR A 80 25.49 0.60 -22.75
CA TYR A 80 25.33 -0.61 -21.97
C TYR A 80 26.60 -0.92 -21.19
N LEU A 81 26.45 -1.03 -19.87
CA LEU A 81 27.53 -1.46 -18.99
C LEU A 81 27.53 -2.99 -18.91
N PRO A 82 28.70 -3.63 -18.80
CA PRO A 82 28.81 -5.07 -18.67
C PRO A 82 28.23 -5.55 -17.32
N PRO A 83 27.83 -6.83 -17.23
CA PRO A 83 27.52 -7.46 -15.95
C PRO A 83 28.60 -7.17 -14.91
N THR A 84 28.17 -6.69 -13.74
CA THR A 84 29.06 -6.31 -12.64
C THR A 84 28.58 -7.02 -11.37
N PRO A 85 29.48 -7.70 -10.64
CA PRO A 85 29.14 -8.32 -9.35
C PRO A 85 28.65 -7.29 -8.31
N ALA A 86 28.06 -7.78 -7.23
CA ALA A 86 27.69 -6.94 -6.11
C ALA A 86 28.91 -6.17 -5.54
N GLY A 87 28.71 -4.91 -5.14
CA GLY A 87 29.75 -4.09 -4.54
C GLY A 87 29.65 -2.60 -4.86
N GLY A 88 30.70 -1.86 -4.52
CA GLY A 88 30.75 -0.39 -4.58
C GLY A 88 31.35 0.16 -3.28
N PRO A 89 31.21 1.46 -2.99
CA PRO A 89 30.62 2.48 -3.87
C PRO A 89 31.48 2.79 -5.09
N TYR A 90 30.84 3.01 -6.23
CA TYR A 90 31.47 3.46 -7.46
C TYR A 90 31.06 4.90 -7.81
N SER A 91 31.88 5.54 -8.64
CA SER A 91 31.54 6.80 -9.31
C SER A 91 31.43 6.60 -10.81
N MET A 92 30.59 7.41 -11.46
CA MET A 92 30.41 7.42 -12.90
C MET A 92 30.39 8.84 -13.43
N THR A 93 31.10 9.10 -14.52
CA THR A 93 31.08 10.40 -15.18
C THR A 93 30.42 10.29 -16.55
N ILE A 94 29.43 11.13 -16.81
CA ILE A 94 28.76 11.25 -18.11
C ILE A 94 29.12 12.61 -18.69
N SER A 95 29.72 12.61 -19.88
CA SER A 95 30.21 13.80 -20.57
C SER A 95 29.58 13.94 -21.95
N GLY A 96 29.06 15.13 -22.24
CA GLY A 96 28.65 15.60 -23.56
C GLY A 96 28.97 17.09 -23.66
N SER A 97 27.98 17.92 -23.98
CA SER A 97 28.01 19.38 -23.86
C SER A 97 28.14 19.86 -22.41
N ASN A 98 27.67 19.07 -21.45
CA ASN A 98 27.86 19.22 -20.01
C ASN A 98 28.51 17.96 -19.41
N LYS A 99 28.90 18.04 -18.14
CA LYS A 99 29.47 16.93 -17.37
C LYS A 99 28.61 16.65 -16.14
N ILE A 100 28.16 15.40 -16.00
CA ILE A 100 27.44 14.89 -14.83
C ILE A 100 28.34 13.87 -14.14
N VAL A 101 28.46 13.96 -12.81
CA VAL A 101 29.17 12.97 -11.99
C VAL A 101 28.16 12.37 -11.03
N LEU A 102 27.97 11.06 -11.13
CA LEU A 102 27.17 10.27 -10.20
C LEU A 102 28.10 9.60 -9.19
N GLN A 103 27.74 9.67 -7.91
CA GLN A 103 28.51 9.13 -6.80
C GLN A 103 27.69 8.09 -6.02
N ASP A 104 28.41 7.32 -5.20
CA ASP A 104 27.81 6.36 -4.28
C ASP A 104 26.94 5.30 -5.00
N ILE A 105 27.39 4.81 -6.16
CA ILE A 105 26.67 3.79 -6.93
C ILE A 105 27.03 2.42 -6.38
N LEU A 106 26.01 1.64 -5.99
CA LEU A 106 26.19 0.23 -5.64
C LEU A 106 25.68 -0.68 -6.75
N PHE A 107 26.20 -1.91 -6.80
CA PHE A 107 25.62 -3.02 -7.54
C PHE A 107 25.05 -4.03 -6.54
N GLY A 108 23.80 -4.43 -6.75
CA GLY A 108 23.03 -5.25 -5.81
C GLY A 108 21.81 -5.90 -6.48
N ASP A 109 20.94 -6.52 -5.69
CA ASP A 109 19.65 -7.00 -6.20
C ASP A 109 18.60 -5.87 -6.10
N VAL A 110 17.96 -5.54 -7.22
CA VAL A 110 16.97 -4.46 -7.30
C VAL A 110 15.58 -5.06 -7.44
N TRP A 111 14.67 -4.67 -6.55
CA TRP A 111 13.30 -5.16 -6.48
C TRP A 111 12.29 -4.05 -6.74
N PHE A 112 11.30 -4.35 -7.57
CA PHE A 112 10.18 -3.46 -7.81
C PHE A 112 9.02 -3.81 -6.86
N CYS A 113 8.72 -2.93 -5.92
CA CYS A 113 7.65 -3.11 -4.93
C CYS A 113 6.48 -2.21 -5.31
N SER A 114 5.30 -2.80 -5.49
CA SER A 114 4.12 -2.08 -5.98
C SER A 114 2.81 -2.64 -5.42
N GLY A 115 1.72 -1.91 -5.61
CA GLY A 115 0.39 -2.24 -5.12
C GLY A 115 -0.25 -1.06 -4.39
N GLN A 116 -1.04 -1.37 -3.37
CA GLN A 116 -1.83 -0.35 -2.66
C GLN A 116 -1.32 -0.06 -1.24
N SER A 117 -2.24 0.29 -0.33
CA SER A 117 -1.94 0.85 0.98
C SER A 117 -1.06 -0.06 1.83
N ASN A 118 -1.30 -1.37 1.83
CA ASN A 118 -0.48 -2.31 2.56
C ASN A 118 0.98 -2.41 2.06
N MET A 119 1.23 -2.10 0.77
CA MET A 119 2.60 -1.94 0.25
C MET A 119 3.19 -0.56 0.58
N VAL A 120 2.41 0.52 0.52
CA VAL A 120 2.95 1.89 0.70
C VAL A 120 3.21 2.25 2.16
N HIS A 121 2.51 1.62 3.10
CA HIS A 121 2.58 1.97 4.52
C HIS A 121 4.02 2.05 5.03
N GLU A 122 4.38 3.24 5.49
CA GLU A 122 5.73 3.58 5.87
C GLU A 122 6.07 3.11 7.28
N MET A 123 7.35 2.86 7.55
CA MET A 123 7.86 2.59 8.91
C MET A 123 7.40 3.65 9.91
N ASN A 124 7.26 4.91 9.47
CA ASN A 124 6.76 6.02 10.29
C ASN A 124 5.33 5.83 10.82
N ILE A 125 4.45 5.17 10.07
CA ILE A 125 3.06 4.93 10.50
C ILE A 125 3.04 3.85 11.60
N HIS A 126 4.02 2.96 11.55
CA HIS A 126 4.20 1.81 12.44
C HIS A 126 5.29 2.06 13.49
N ASP A 127 5.59 3.32 13.81
CA ASP A 127 6.76 3.72 14.60
C ASP A 127 6.74 3.26 16.07
N VAL A 128 5.57 3.00 16.64
CA VAL A 128 5.41 2.37 17.95
C VAL A 128 5.89 0.92 17.91
N THR A 129 5.44 0.18 16.90
CA THR A 129 5.69 -1.26 16.75
C THR A 129 7.10 -1.54 16.28
N TYR A 130 7.60 -0.75 15.34
CA TYR A 130 8.95 -0.85 14.80
C TYR A 130 9.92 0.16 15.40
N ARG A 131 9.63 0.68 16.61
CA ARG A 131 10.50 1.66 17.28
C ARG A 131 11.95 1.17 17.36
N ARG A 132 12.15 -0.10 17.71
CA ARG A 132 13.47 -0.71 17.83
C ARG A 132 14.15 -0.83 16.47
N ASP A 133 13.45 -1.32 15.45
CA ASP A 133 13.99 -1.45 14.10
C ASP A 133 14.38 -0.08 13.52
N ILE A 134 13.56 0.97 13.73
CA ILE A 134 13.87 2.34 13.28
C ILE A 134 15.12 2.90 13.97
N LEU A 135 15.22 2.75 15.30
CA LEU A 135 16.37 3.25 16.06
C LEU A 135 17.67 2.49 15.75
N ALA A 136 17.56 1.20 15.40
CA ALA A 136 18.69 0.34 15.07
C ALA A 136 19.08 0.37 13.58
N ALA A 137 18.27 1.01 12.71
CA ALA A 137 18.51 1.02 11.27
C ALA A 137 19.87 1.68 10.94
N ASN A 138 20.79 0.88 10.42
CA ASN A 138 22.13 1.31 10.02
C ASN A 138 22.63 0.48 8.83
N ASP A 139 21.76 0.27 7.85
CA ASP A 139 22.01 -0.58 6.67
C ASP A 139 22.12 0.32 5.42
N PRO A 140 23.25 1.02 5.17
CA PRO A 140 23.40 1.95 4.04
C PRO A 140 23.33 1.27 2.66
N ASP A 141 23.50 -0.05 2.63
CA ASP A 141 23.43 -0.90 1.44
C ASP A 141 22.00 -1.32 1.09
N ILE A 142 21.02 -1.00 1.96
CA ILE A 142 19.60 -1.08 1.65
C ILE A 142 19.12 0.31 1.29
N ARG A 143 18.60 0.48 0.06
CA ARG A 143 18.17 1.80 -0.43
C ARG A 143 16.81 1.76 -1.10
N GLN A 144 15.97 2.73 -0.78
CA GLN A 144 14.65 2.89 -1.42
C GLN A 144 14.65 4.13 -2.32
N PHE A 145 14.15 3.96 -3.54
CA PHE A 145 13.60 5.04 -4.35
C PHE A 145 12.07 5.03 -4.23
N LEU A 146 11.51 6.01 -3.52
CA LEU A 146 10.05 6.20 -3.46
C LEU A 146 9.59 6.97 -4.70
N VAL A 147 8.73 6.34 -5.50
CA VAL A 147 8.12 6.96 -6.68
C VAL A 147 7.03 7.93 -6.22
N PRO A 148 7.03 9.19 -6.67
CA PRO A 148 5.98 10.13 -6.32
C PRO A 148 4.58 9.64 -6.70
N PRO A 149 3.54 9.87 -5.88
CA PRO A 149 2.19 9.41 -6.17
C PRO A 149 1.53 10.30 -7.23
N VAL A 150 1.79 10.01 -8.50
CA VAL A 150 1.27 10.75 -9.66
C VAL A 150 0.50 9.83 -10.60
N ASN A 151 -0.42 10.39 -11.39
CA ASN A 151 -1.23 9.65 -12.35
C ASN A 151 -1.29 10.39 -13.70
N GLU A 152 -1.47 9.65 -14.79
CA GLU A 152 -1.63 10.21 -16.13
C GLU A 152 -2.59 9.38 -16.99
N LEU A 153 -3.62 10.02 -17.55
CA LEU A 153 -4.66 9.37 -18.35
C LEU A 153 -4.32 9.37 -19.85
N ALA A 154 -3.56 10.36 -20.33
CA ALA A 154 -3.31 10.54 -21.75
C ALA A 154 -2.37 9.47 -22.33
N GLY A 155 -1.37 9.03 -21.55
CA GLY A 155 -0.42 8.01 -21.97
C GLY A 155 0.86 7.97 -21.12
N PRO A 156 1.76 7.02 -21.44
CA PRO A 156 2.94 6.75 -20.63
C PRO A 156 3.92 7.92 -20.61
N GLN A 157 4.38 8.28 -19.43
CA GLN A 157 5.40 9.30 -19.19
C GLN A 157 6.80 8.74 -19.42
N ALA A 158 7.71 9.60 -19.85
CA ALA A 158 9.09 9.22 -20.15
C ALA A 158 10.04 9.32 -18.93
N ASP A 159 9.64 10.07 -17.90
CA ASP A 159 10.45 10.33 -16.70
C ASP A 159 9.55 10.62 -15.49
N LEU A 160 10.12 10.55 -14.28
CA LEU A 160 9.42 10.89 -13.04
C LEU A 160 9.58 12.38 -12.70
N PRO A 161 8.58 13.01 -12.05
CA PRO A 161 8.67 14.41 -11.64
C PRO A 161 9.61 14.65 -10.45
N GLY A 162 9.96 13.59 -9.70
CA GLY A 162 10.70 13.69 -8.45
C GLY A 162 11.17 12.34 -7.90
N GLY A 163 11.64 12.33 -6.65
CA GLY A 163 12.18 11.14 -5.97
C GLY A 163 13.71 11.09 -5.92
N SER A 164 14.25 10.29 -5.01
CA SER A 164 15.69 10.09 -4.78
C SER A 164 15.91 8.74 -4.09
N TRP A 165 17.08 8.13 -4.28
CA TRP A 165 17.49 6.98 -3.50
C TRP A 165 17.85 7.42 -2.09
N GLN A 166 17.29 6.74 -1.09
CA GLN A 166 17.49 7.01 0.33
C GLN A 166 18.03 5.74 0.99
N PRO A 167 19.08 5.82 1.83
CA PRO A 167 19.59 4.67 2.58
C PRO A 167 18.78 4.38 3.84
N ALA A 168 18.75 3.11 4.27
CA ALA A 168 18.08 2.68 5.49
C ALA A 168 18.94 2.96 6.74
N VAL A 169 19.24 4.24 7.01
CA VAL A 169 20.09 4.68 8.12
C VAL A 169 19.39 5.74 8.97
N GLY A 170 19.23 5.45 10.26
CA GLY A 170 18.62 6.33 11.25
C GLY A 170 17.23 6.80 10.82
N GLU A 171 16.98 8.10 10.96
CA GLU A 171 15.68 8.71 10.63
C GLU A 171 15.29 8.59 9.14
N GLN A 172 16.23 8.32 8.24
CA GLN A 172 15.95 8.14 6.80
C GLN A 172 15.19 6.85 6.49
N VAL A 173 15.14 5.88 7.40
CA VAL A 173 14.34 4.65 7.23
C VAL A 173 12.84 4.90 7.40
N ARG A 174 12.44 6.00 8.07
CA ARG A 174 11.03 6.26 8.39
C ARG A 174 10.09 6.27 7.18
N PRO A 175 10.45 6.88 6.03
CA PRO A 175 9.61 6.87 4.83
C PRO A 175 9.73 5.59 3.98
N PHE A 176 10.44 4.56 4.46
CA PHE A 176 10.47 3.28 3.76
C PHE A 176 9.13 2.57 3.91
N SER A 177 8.66 1.92 2.84
CA SER A 177 7.61 0.92 2.98
C SER A 177 8.06 -0.13 4.01
N ALA A 178 7.25 -0.37 5.04
CA ALA A 178 7.60 -1.31 6.09
C ALA A 178 7.73 -2.74 5.53
N VAL A 179 6.80 -3.15 4.66
CA VAL A 179 6.87 -4.46 3.99
C VAL A 179 8.13 -4.58 3.14
N ALA A 180 8.41 -3.58 2.29
CA ALA A 180 9.57 -3.62 1.41
C ALA A 180 10.90 -3.52 2.17
N TYR A 181 10.95 -2.76 3.28
CA TYR A 181 12.11 -2.67 4.15
C TYR A 181 12.44 -4.02 4.78
N PHE A 182 11.48 -4.69 5.42
CA PHE A 182 11.73 -5.99 6.05
C PHE A 182 12.03 -7.09 5.02
N PHE A 183 11.43 -7.01 3.84
CA PHE A 183 11.80 -7.84 2.70
C PHE A 183 13.28 -7.64 2.32
N ALA A 184 13.69 -6.41 2.04
CA ALA A 184 15.05 -6.10 1.62
C ALA A 184 16.09 -6.41 2.70
N LYS A 185 15.75 -6.14 3.97
CA LYS A 185 16.59 -6.48 5.12
C LYS A 185 16.81 -7.99 5.21
N SER A 186 15.76 -8.80 5.09
CA SER A 186 15.92 -10.26 5.12
C SER A 186 16.81 -10.77 3.97
N ILE A 187 16.68 -10.22 2.76
CA ILE A 187 17.56 -10.54 1.64
C ILE A 187 19.00 -10.09 1.91
N HIS A 188 19.20 -8.86 2.37
CA HIS A 188 20.52 -8.31 2.70
C HIS A 188 21.22 -9.12 3.79
N ASP A 189 20.52 -9.44 4.88
CA ASP A 189 21.04 -10.21 6.01
C ASP A 189 21.40 -11.65 5.59
N THR A 190 20.72 -12.20 4.57
CA THR A 190 20.96 -13.57 4.06
C THR A 190 22.14 -13.63 3.09
N TYR A 191 22.25 -12.68 2.15
CA TYR A 191 23.21 -12.75 1.05
C TYR A 191 24.38 -11.76 1.16
N HIS A 192 24.32 -10.83 2.11
CA HIS A 192 25.32 -9.79 2.34
C HIS A 192 25.65 -8.98 1.07
N ILE A 193 24.61 -8.60 0.32
CA ILE A 193 24.70 -7.77 -0.89
C ILE A 193 23.84 -6.51 -0.77
N PRO A 194 24.13 -5.43 -1.49
CA PRO A 194 23.22 -4.29 -1.57
C PRO A 194 21.85 -4.68 -2.11
N VAL A 195 20.79 -4.06 -1.58
CA VAL A 195 19.41 -4.30 -2.00
C VAL A 195 18.71 -2.97 -2.30
N GLY A 196 18.34 -2.79 -3.57
CA GLY A 196 17.58 -1.62 -4.03
C GLY A 196 16.09 -1.91 -4.05
N ILE A 197 15.28 -1.01 -3.50
CA ILE A 197 13.82 -1.03 -3.57
C ILE A 197 13.39 0.13 -4.47
N ILE A 198 12.66 -0.17 -5.55
CA ILE A 198 11.89 0.85 -6.27
C ILE A 198 10.44 0.69 -5.82
N ASN A 199 9.95 1.63 -5.01
CA ASN A 199 8.61 1.57 -4.44
C ASN A 199 7.65 2.45 -5.24
N ALA A 200 6.74 1.83 -5.98
CA ALA A 200 5.65 2.48 -6.70
C ALA A 200 4.30 1.95 -6.19
N SER A 201 3.78 2.52 -5.10
CA SER A 201 2.53 2.08 -4.49
C SER A 201 1.65 3.26 -4.06
N ILE A 202 0.33 3.09 -4.15
CA ILE A 202 -0.67 4.11 -3.77
C ILE A 202 -1.91 3.44 -3.16
N GLY A 203 -2.32 3.89 -1.96
CA GLY A 203 -3.51 3.39 -1.27
C GLY A 203 -4.83 3.57 -2.03
N GLY A 204 -5.75 2.61 -1.87
CA GLY A 204 -7.11 2.68 -2.43
C GLY A 204 -7.19 2.57 -3.95
N THR A 205 -6.18 1.97 -4.58
CA THR A 205 -6.10 1.84 -6.04
C THR A 205 -6.45 0.42 -6.49
N PRO A 206 -7.31 0.27 -7.53
CA PRO A 206 -7.63 -1.02 -8.10
C PRO A 206 -6.52 -1.49 -9.06
N ILE A 207 -6.42 -2.81 -9.28
CA ILE A 207 -5.38 -3.41 -10.15
C ILE A 207 -5.37 -2.82 -11.56
N GLU A 208 -6.51 -2.36 -12.06
CA GLU A 208 -6.62 -1.82 -13.41
C GLU A 208 -5.77 -0.55 -13.62
N ALA A 209 -5.55 0.24 -12.57
CA ALA A 209 -4.74 1.45 -12.67
C ALA A 209 -3.26 1.15 -13.01
N TRP A 210 -2.79 -0.07 -12.72
CA TRP A 210 -1.37 -0.47 -12.72
C TRP A 210 -0.92 -1.23 -13.97
N MET A 211 -1.86 -1.58 -14.86
CA MET A 211 -1.56 -2.33 -16.08
C MET A 211 -1.44 -1.40 -17.30
N SER A 212 -0.58 -1.74 -18.25
CA SER A 212 -0.46 -1.00 -19.51
C SER A 212 -1.72 -1.13 -20.37
N GLU A 213 -1.89 -0.24 -21.36
CA GLU A 213 -3.00 -0.34 -22.33
C GLU A 213 -3.00 -1.69 -23.07
N ASP A 214 -1.82 -2.22 -23.41
CA ASP A 214 -1.69 -3.52 -24.10
C ASP A 214 -2.12 -4.69 -23.20
N GLY A 215 -1.94 -4.56 -21.88
CA GLY A 215 -2.40 -5.56 -20.91
C GLY A 215 -3.93 -5.70 -20.89
N PHE A 216 -4.67 -4.70 -21.38
CA PHE A 216 -6.13 -4.73 -21.48
C PHE A 216 -6.68 -5.28 -22.80
N LYS A 217 -5.85 -5.86 -23.67
CA LYS A 217 -6.30 -6.38 -24.98
C LYS A 217 -7.48 -7.36 -24.90
N ASP A 218 -7.56 -8.14 -23.82
CA ASP A 218 -8.62 -9.14 -23.59
C ASP A 218 -9.75 -8.60 -22.69
N PHE A 219 -9.78 -7.29 -22.46
CA PHE A 219 -10.67 -6.59 -21.52
C PHE A 219 -11.37 -5.41 -22.23
N PRO A 220 -12.38 -5.68 -23.09
CA PRO A 220 -12.94 -4.68 -23.99
C PRO A 220 -13.58 -3.48 -23.27
N ALA A 221 -14.17 -3.70 -22.08
CA ALA A 221 -14.75 -2.63 -21.28
C ALA A 221 -13.67 -1.65 -20.78
N GLN A 222 -12.56 -2.17 -20.28
CA GLN A 222 -11.41 -1.39 -19.82
C GLN A 222 -10.74 -0.69 -20.99
N ALA A 223 -10.55 -1.38 -22.13
CA ALA A 223 -10.01 -0.79 -23.35
C ALA A 223 -10.88 0.38 -23.87
N ALA A 224 -12.20 0.27 -23.78
CA ALA A 224 -13.12 1.37 -24.12
C ALA A 224 -12.97 2.55 -23.15
N LEU A 225 -12.90 2.28 -21.84
CA LEU A 225 -12.72 3.31 -20.82
C LEU A 225 -11.38 4.04 -20.97
N ILE A 226 -10.29 3.34 -21.32
CA ILE A 226 -8.99 3.95 -21.60
C ILE A 226 -9.09 4.93 -22.77
N ARG A 227 -9.75 4.55 -23.87
CA ARG A 227 -9.95 5.45 -25.02
C ARG A 227 -10.75 6.69 -24.65
N GLN A 228 -11.77 6.54 -23.81
CA GLN A 228 -12.56 7.68 -23.31
C GLN A 228 -11.72 8.60 -22.41
N ASN A 229 -10.93 8.03 -21.50
CA ASN A 229 -10.14 8.79 -20.52
C ASN A 229 -9.01 9.62 -21.14
N LYS A 230 -8.61 9.32 -22.39
CA LYS A 230 -7.64 10.13 -23.15
C LYS A 230 -8.15 11.56 -23.43
N ASP A 231 -9.47 11.79 -23.50
CA ASP A 231 -10.04 13.15 -23.43
C ASP A 231 -10.07 13.63 -21.97
N THR A 232 -8.90 14.06 -21.47
CA THR A 232 -8.74 14.55 -20.09
C THR A 232 -9.62 15.76 -19.78
N ALA A 233 -9.92 16.62 -20.76
CA ALA A 233 -10.79 17.77 -20.58
C ALA A 233 -12.26 17.34 -20.47
N GLY A 234 -12.70 16.36 -21.27
CA GLY A 234 -13.97 15.68 -21.11
C GLY A 234 -14.11 15.00 -19.74
N PHE A 235 -13.09 14.24 -19.33
CA PHE A 235 -13.07 13.56 -18.02
C PHE A 235 -13.24 14.55 -16.87
N ARG A 236 -12.51 15.67 -16.86
CA ARG A 236 -12.62 16.69 -15.79
C ARG A 236 -13.99 17.36 -15.76
N ARG A 237 -14.59 17.62 -16.94
CA ARG A 237 -15.93 18.21 -17.05
C ARG A 237 -17.03 17.27 -16.54
N GLN A 238 -16.90 15.96 -16.79
CA GLN A 238 -17.87 14.94 -16.39
C GLN A 238 -17.81 14.61 -14.89
N HIS A 239 -16.69 14.89 -14.23
CA HIS A 239 -16.41 14.47 -12.85
C HIS A 239 -16.17 15.65 -11.90
N ILE A 240 -16.88 16.76 -12.10
CA ILE A 240 -16.89 17.88 -11.14
C ILE A 240 -17.58 17.40 -9.85
N PRO A 241 -16.92 17.49 -8.68
CA PRO A 241 -17.53 17.10 -7.42
C PRO A 241 -18.79 17.93 -7.18
N VAL A 242 -19.93 17.27 -6.96
CA VAL A 242 -21.14 17.95 -6.52
C VAL A 242 -20.93 18.38 -5.07
N MET A 243 -20.83 19.69 -4.81
CA MET A 243 -20.78 20.22 -3.46
C MET A 243 -22.17 20.12 -2.82
N THR A 244 -22.34 19.18 -1.89
CA THR A 244 -23.51 19.16 -1.02
C THR A 244 -23.35 20.23 0.06
N VAL A 245 -24.36 21.09 0.24
CA VAL A 245 -24.40 22.03 1.36
C VAL A 245 -24.67 21.23 2.63
N LEU A 246 -23.65 21.10 3.48
CA LEU A 246 -23.76 20.40 4.75
C LEU A 246 -24.32 21.34 5.84
N PRO A 247 -25.16 20.84 6.77
CA PRO A 247 -25.62 21.60 7.93
C PRO A 247 -24.46 22.19 8.74
N ALA A 248 -24.66 23.38 9.30
CA ALA A 248 -23.67 24.04 10.13
C ALA A 248 -23.41 23.27 11.43
N ASP A 249 -22.14 23.17 11.81
CA ASP A 249 -21.73 22.55 13.08
C ASP A 249 -22.04 23.48 14.27
N ALA A 250 -23.03 23.10 15.07
CA ALA A 250 -23.44 23.82 16.28
C ALA A 250 -22.28 24.00 17.27
N GLY A 251 -21.32 23.07 17.31
CA GLY A 251 -20.17 23.15 18.23
C GLY A 251 -19.15 24.23 17.86
N LEU A 252 -19.11 24.64 16.58
CA LEU A 252 -18.26 25.73 16.10
C LEU A 252 -18.99 27.09 16.02
N THR A 253 -20.31 27.06 15.85
CA THR A 253 -21.13 28.25 15.62
C THR A 253 -21.74 28.82 16.90
N GLN A 254 -22.04 27.99 17.91
CA GLN A 254 -22.47 28.48 19.22
C GLN A 254 -21.32 29.15 19.97
N LEU A 255 -21.60 30.24 20.67
CA LEU A 255 -20.64 30.91 21.57
C LEU A 255 -21.07 30.77 23.04
N PRO A 256 -20.15 30.43 23.97
CA PRO A 256 -18.80 29.92 23.72
C PRO A 256 -18.82 28.61 22.91
N ARG A 257 -17.76 28.33 22.15
CA ARG A 257 -17.66 27.11 21.33
C ARG A 257 -17.57 25.90 22.25
N TRP A 258 -17.97 24.73 21.77
CA TRP A 258 -18.08 23.56 22.66
C TRP A 258 -16.74 23.04 23.17
N TYR A 259 -15.62 23.40 22.53
CA TYR A 259 -14.29 23.11 23.05
C TYR A 259 -13.79 24.13 24.09
N ASP A 260 -14.40 25.31 24.19
CA ASP A 260 -13.96 26.38 25.09
C ASP A 260 -14.13 25.97 26.56
N THR A 261 -13.17 26.34 27.40
CA THR A 261 -13.20 26.04 28.84
C THR A 261 -14.30 26.77 29.60
N THR A 262 -14.90 27.82 29.00
CA THR A 262 -16.01 28.59 29.56
C THR A 262 -17.39 28.06 29.12
N TYR A 263 -17.43 27.09 28.20
CA TYR A 263 -18.69 26.50 27.76
C TYR A 263 -19.33 25.64 28.87
N LEU A 264 -20.58 25.97 29.21
CA LEU A 264 -21.38 25.18 30.14
C LEU A 264 -22.18 24.11 29.38
N PRO A 265 -21.91 22.81 29.61
CA PRO A 265 -22.53 21.71 28.87
C PRO A 265 -24.04 21.64 29.12
N LYS A 266 -24.85 21.72 28.07
CA LYS A 266 -26.30 21.53 28.13
C LYS A 266 -26.77 20.48 27.12
N GLY A 267 -27.55 19.51 27.58
CA GLY A 267 -28.14 18.46 26.74
C GLY A 267 -27.14 17.46 26.18
N TRP A 268 -26.02 17.24 26.87
CA TRP A 268 -25.05 16.19 26.52
C TRP A 268 -25.48 14.86 27.14
N ARG A 269 -25.25 13.76 26.44
CA ARG A 269 -25.58 12.40 26.87
C ARG A 269 -24.31 11.60 27.16
N GLN A 270 -24.40 10.51 27.91
CA GLN A 270 -23.25 9.63 28.16
C GLN A 270 -23.03 8.67 26.98
N ILE A 271 -21.77 8.37 26.68
CA ILE A 271 -21.33 7.36 25.71
C ILE A 271 -20.01 6.75 26.17
N ASN A 272 -19.79 5.48 25.90
CA ASN A 272 -18.53 4.80 26.19
C ASN A 272 -17.53 4.96 25.04
N ILE A 273 -16.26 5.19 25.38
CA ILE A 273 -15.13 5.18 24.45
C ILE A 273 -14.12 4.09 24.90
N PRO A 274 -13.61 3.25 23.98
CA PRO A 274 -14.01 3.15 22.57
C PRO A 274 -15.42 2.55 22.39
N GLY A 275 -15.93 2.68 21.17
CA GLY A 275 -17.24 2.22 20.75
C GLY A 275 -17.80 3.06 19.61
N TYR A 276 -18.65 2.44 18.79
CA TYR A 276 -19.43 3.12 17.78
C TYR A 276 -20.70 3.71 18.39
N TRP A 277 -21.16 4.85 17.90
CA TRP A 277 -22.33 5.51 18.48
C TRP A 277 -23.64 4.84 18.08
N GLU A 278 -23.72 4.22 16.91
CA GLU A 278 -24.89 3.43 16.48
C GLU A 278 -25.13 2.24 17.40
N ASP A 279 -24.06 1.56 17.81
CA ASP A 279 -24.11 0.40 18.71
C ASP A 279 -24.47 0.81 20.15
N GLN A 280 -24.43 2.11 20.45
CA GLN A 280 -24.78 2.69 21.74
C GLN A 280 -26.10 3.49 21.70
N GLY A 281 -26.88 3.34 20.61
CA GLY A 281 -28.24 3.87 20.50
C GLY A 281 -28.39 5.18 19.73
N ALA A 282 -27.30 5.74 19.16
CA ALA A 282 -27.36 6.92 18.29
C ALA A 282 -27.43 6.49 16.82
N LYS A 283 -28.64 6.25 16.31
CA LYS A 283 -28.88 5.82 14.92
C LYS A 283 -28.92 6.99 13.94
N ASP A 284 -28.70 6.68 12.66
CA ASP A 284 -28.81 7.60 11.52
C ASP A 284 -27.97 8.88 11.65
N LEU A 285 -26.77 8.74 12.24
CA LEU A 285 -25.89 9.85 12.59
C LEU A 285 -24.62 9.86 11.73
N ASN A 286 -24.76 10.26 10.48
CA ASN A 286 -23.64 10.84 9.73
C ASN A 286 -23.61 12.34 10.01
N GLY A 287 -22.44 12.94 10.17
CA GLY A 287 -22.35 14.34 10.58
C GLY A 287 -21.14 14.64 11.44
N VAL A 288 -21.33 15.57 12.37
CA VAL A 288 -20.31 15.94 13.36
C VAL A 288 -20.81 15.57 14.75
N VAL A 289 -20.00 14.81 15.47
CA VAL A 289 -20.25 14.40 16.86
C VAL A 289 -19.14 14.92 17.74
N TRP A 290 -19.50 15.61 18.81
CA TRP A 290 -18.56 16.12 19.79
C TRP A 290 -18.57 15.24 21.03
N TYR A 291 -17.40 15.02 21.60
CA TYR A 291 -17.14 14.29 22.83
C TYR A 291 -16.44 15.21 23.82
N ARG A 292 -16.75 15.11 25.11
CA ARG A 292 -16.05 15.84 26.16
C ARG A 292 -15.88 15.01 27.42
N ARG A 293 -14.75 15.18 28.09
CA ARG A 293 -14.46 14.58 29.40
C ARG A 293 -13.46 15.44 30.16
N GLU A 294 -13.69 15.56 31.46
CA GLU A 294 -12.68 16.07 32.39
C GLU A 294 -11.88 14.91 32.95
N ILE A 295 -10.55 15.01 32.89
CA ILE A 295 -9.63 14.02 33.47
C ILE A 295 -8.72 14.71 34.49
N THR A 296 -8.37 13.99 35.55
CA THR A 296 -7.43 14.49 36.57
C THR A 296 -6.04 13.97 36.26
N LEU A 297 -5.08 14.88 36.07
CA LEU A 297 -3.68 14.58 35.77
C LEU A 297 -2.79 14.84 36.98
N PRO A 298 -1.75 14.02 37.22
CA PRO A 298 -0.83 14.22 38.32
C PRO A 298 0.10 15.41 38.06
N ALA A 299 0.64 16.00 39.14
CA ALA A 299 1.54 17.15 39.06
C ALA A 299 2.81 16.88 38.26
N SER A 300 3.22 15.61 38.17
CA SER A 300 4.36 15.15 37.39
C SER A 300 4.21 15.36 35.87
N MET A 301 2.99 15.58 35.35
CA MET A 301 2.73 15.89 33.94
C MET A 301 2.69 17.39 33.63
N GLU A 302 2.59 18.26 34.63
CA GLU A 302 2.50 19.71 34.41
C GLU A 302 3.80 20.27 33.82
N GLY A 303 3.67 21.16 32.83
CA GLY A 303 4.80 21.78 32.15
C GLY A 303 5.64 20.84 31.27
N LYS A 304 5.28 19.56 31.14
CA LYS A 304 5.98 18.58 30.30
C LYS A 304 5.27 18.33 28.97
N PRO A 305 6.00 17.96 27.91
CA PRO A 305 5.37 17.42 26.70
C PRO A 305 4.69 16.07 27.03
N ALA A 306 3.63 15.76 26.31
CA ALA A 306 2.91 14.50 26.43
C ALA A 306 2.54 13.95 25.06
N GLN A 307 2.08 12.71 25.03
CA GLN A 307 1.50 12.09 23.84
C GLN A 307 0.12 11.55 24.18
N VAL A 308 -0.82 11.78 23.26
CA VAL A 308 -2.19 11.28 23.38
C VAL A 308 -2.42 10.25 22.28
N PHE A 309 -2.80 9.05 22.70
CA PHE A 309 -3.31 7.99 21.85
C PHE A 309 -4.84 7.97 21.95
N LEU A 310 -5.53 8.15 20.83
CA LEU A 310 -7.00 8.04 20.72
C LEU A 310 -7.40 6.90 19.78
N GLY A 311 -6.65 5.80 19.84
CA GLY A 311 -6.85 4.59 19.03
C GLY A 311 -7.01 4.92 17.55
N ARG A 312 -8.06 4.40 16.91
CA ARG A 312 -8.48 4.87 15.58
C ARG A 312 -9.89 5.44 15.68
N ILE A 313 -10.16 6.49 14.91
CA ILE A 313 -11.47 7.15 14.87
C ILE A 313 -11.98 7.05 13.44
N VAL A 314 -13.25 6.68 13.27
CA VAL A 314 -13.88 6.60 11.95
C VAL A 314 -13.93 8.00 11.34
N ASP A 315 -13.51 8.09 10.08
CA ASP A 315 -13.31 9.30 9.29
C ASP A 315 -12.35 10.32 9.92
N ALA A 316 -12.80 11.48 10.37
CA ALA A 316 -11.92 12.59 10.72
C ALA A 316 -12.15 13.07 12.14
N ASP A 317 -11.10 13.61 12.77
CA ASP A 317 -11.21 14.19 14.10
C ASP A 317 -10.30 15.39 14.34
N GLU A 318 -10.68 16.14 15.37
CA GLU A 318 -9.91 17.23 15.97
C GLU A 318 -9.95 17.07 17.49
N LEU A 319 -8.77 16.98 18.12
CA LEU A 319 -8.60 16.92 19.57
C LEU A 319 -8.28 18.32 20.11
N TYR A 320 -9.06 18.77 21.09
CA TYR A 320 -8.82 19.96 21.88
C TYR A 320 -8.53 19.58 23.34
N ILE A 321 -7.52 20.22 23.93
CA ILE A 321 -7.19 20.11 25.35
C ILE A 321 -7.21 21.51 25.95
N ASN A 322 -7.98 21.70 27.02
CA ASN A 322 -8.13 22.98 27.71
C ASN A 322 -8.45 24.15 26.74
N GLY A 323 -9.30 23.88 25.74
CA GLY A 323 -9.73 24.87 24.73
C GLY A 323 -8.76 25.12 23.58
N LYS A 324 -7.58 24.48 23.55
CA LYS A 324 -6.62 24.63 22.44
C LYS A 324 -6.56 23.35 21.61
N LEU A 325 -6.45 23.51 20.29
CA LEU A 325 -6.28 22.40 19.36
C LEU A 325 -4.92 21.71 19.63
N ALA A 326 -4.96 20.42 19.96
CA ALA A 326 -3.78 19.59 20.23
C ALA A 326 -3.43 18.68 19.06
N GLY A 327 -4.41 18.28 18.24
CA GLY A 327 -4.17 17.39 17.10
C GLY A 327 -5.38 17.28 16.17
N ARG A 328 -5.15 16.82 14.95
CA ARG A 328 -6.21 16.55 13.96
C ARG A 328 -5.78 15.51 12.94
N THR A 329 -6.75 14.75 12.44
CA THR A 329 -6.58 13.79 11.36
C THR A 329 -7.81 13.83 10.45
N PHE A 330 -7.60 13.83 9.13
CA PHE A 330 -8.65 14.11 8.16
C PHE A 330 -9.29 12.87 7.52
N TYR A 331 -8.87 11.65 7.90
CA TYR A 331 -9.37 10.40 7.32
C TYR A 331 -9.19 9.21 8.27
N GLN A 332 -9.93 8.13 8.03
CA GLN A 332 -10.21 7.11 9.05
C GLN A 332 -9.02 6.24 9.47
N TYR A 333 -8.11 5.94 8.56
CA TYR A 333 -7.20 4.80 8.74
C TYR A 333 -6.06 4.96 9.76
N PRO A 334 -5.42 6.13 9.94
CA PRO A 334 -4.30 6.26 10.88
C PRO A 334 -4.75 6.08 12.32
N GLN A 335 -3.95 5.41 13.14
CA GLN A 335 -4.12 5.56 14.57
C GLN A 335 -3.81 7.01 15.00
N ARG A 336 -4.60 7.56 15.92
CA ARG A 336 -4.51 8.93 16.39
C ARG A 336 -3.44 9.02 17.46
N ARG A 337 -2.27 9.53 17.06
CA ARG A 337 -1.11 9.77 17.91
C ARG A 337 -0.77 11.26 17.86
N TYR A 338 -1.19 12.02 18.87
CA TYR A 338 -1.00 13.48 18.91
C TYR A 338 0.07 13.88 19.93
N GLN A 339 1.00 14.72 19.49
CA GLN A 339 1.97 15.36 20.37
C GLN A 339 1.29 16.53 21.10
N VAL A 340 1.43 16.55 22.42
CA VAL A 340 0.93 17.62 23.28
C VAL A 340 2.14 18.45 23.73
N PRO A 341 2.21 19.75 23.35
CA PRO A 341 3.32 20.60 23.75
C PRO A 341 3.32 20.87 25.26
N ALA A 342 4.51 21.14 25.80
CA ALA A 342 4.67 21.59 27.17
C ALA A 342 3.79 22.81 27.48
N GLY A 343 3.21 22.84 28.69
CA GLY A 343 2.35 23.93 29.16
C GLY A 343 0.89 23.88 28.69
N LEU A 344 0.50 22.88 27.89
CA LEU A 344 -0.92 22.66 27.56
C LEU A 344 -1.68 21.95 28.70
N LEU A 345 -0.99 21.09 29.43
CA LEU A 345 -1.51 20.35 30.59
C LEU A 345 -1.30 21.14 31.87
N LYS A 346 -2.23 21.00 32.81
CA LYS A 346 -2.15 21.56 34.18
C LYS A 346 -2.29 20.46 35.22
N THR A 347 -1.79 20.70 36.42
CA THR A 347 -2.04 19.79 37.56
C THR A 347 -3.55 19.70 37.84
N GLY A 348 -4.04 18.49 38.10
CA GLY A 348 -5.44 18.25 38.41
C GLY A 348 -6.32 18.22 37.15
N ARG A 349 -7.45 18.93 37.19
CA ARG A 349 -8.52 18.81 36.19
C ARG A 349 -8.15 19.42 34.84
N ASN A 350 -8.18 18.61 33.78
CA ASN A 350 -7.98 19.01 32.38
C ASN A 350 -9.21 18.63 31.55
N LEU A 351 -9.62 19.51 30.64
CA LEU A 351 -10.74 19.27 29.73
C LEU A 351 -10.23 18.72 28.40
N PHE A 352 -10.75 17.56 28.00
CA PHE A 352 -10.53 16.96 26.68
C PHE A 352 -11.83 17.05 25.89
N VAL A 353 -11.74 17.55 24.66
CA VAL A 353 -12.86 17.63 23.72
C VAL A 353 -12.42 17.08 22.38
N VAL A 354 -13.16 16.11 21.84
CA VAL A 354 -12.89 15.52 20.52
C VAL A 354 -14.07 15.82 19.62
N ARG A 355 -13.81 16.43 18.47
CA ARG A 355 -14.78 16.61 17.40
C ARG A 355 -14.54 15.53 16.36
N VAL A 356 -15.54 14.72 16.06
CA VAL A 356 -15.47 13.64 15.07
C VAL A 356 -16.40 13.99 13.91
N THR A 357 -15.90 13.94 12.68
CA THR A 357 -16.71 14.05 11.46
C THR A 357 -16.78 12.68 10.82
N ASN A 358 -18.01 12.17 10.64
CA ASN A 358 -18.29 10.91 9.95
C ASN A 358 -19.23 11.15 8.77
N THR A 359 -18.91 10.60 7.62
CA THR A 359 -19.63 10.85 6.37
C THR A 359 -20.48 9.67 5.92
N ALA A 360 -20.13 8.46 6.34
CA ALA A 360 -20.86 7.24 6.02
C ALA A 360 -20.60 6.14 7.07
N GLY A 361 -21.46 5.12 7.07
CA GLY A 361 -21.29 3.94 7.92
C GLY A 361 -21.43 4.22 9.42
N LYS A 362 -20.94 3.30 10.25
CA LYS A 362 -20.89 3.47 11.70
C LYS A 362 -19.79 4.46 12.06
N GLY A 363 -20.07 5.44 12.90
CA GLY A 363 -19.04 6.35 13.38
C GLY A 363 -18.65 6.11 14.83
N GLY A 364 -17.45 6.55 15.19
CA GLY A 364 -16.98 6.51 16.58
C GLY A 364 -15.52 6.14 16.71
N PHE A 365 -15.19 5.57 17.87
CA PHE A 365 -13.84 5.18 18.25
C PHE A 365 -13.70 3.66 18.12
N VAL A 366 -12.76 3.22 17.30
CA VAL A 366 -12.57 1.81 16.96
C VAL A 366 -12.03 1.03 18.18
N PRO A 367 -12.73 -0.01 18.67
CA PRO A 367 -12.27 -0.83 19.79
C PRO A 367 -10.92 -1.51 19.54
N ASP A 368 -10.31 -2.09 20.58
CA ASP A 368 -9.02 -2.81 20.53
C ASP A 368 -7.84 -1.98 19.98
N LYS A 369 -7.84 -0.69 20.27
CA LYS A 369 -6.73 0.25 20.02
C LYS A 369 -6.37 0.99 21.31
N PRO A 370 -5.18 1.59 21.45
CA PRO A 370 -4.79 2.27 22.68
C PRO A 370 -5.46 3.65 22.85
N TYR A 371 -6.04 3.89 24.02
CA TYR A 371 -6.70 5.14 24.40
C TYR A 371 -6.12 5.68 25.70
N CYS A 372 -5.07 6.49 25.63
CA CYS A 372 -4.36 6.98 26.81
C CYS A 372 -3.63 8.30 26.54
N ILE A 373 -3.24 8.99 27.61
CA ILE A 373 -2.24 10.05 27.57
C ILE A 373 -1.05 9.65 28.43
N PHE A 374 0.16 9.91 27.96
CA PHE A 374 1.38 9.62 28.71
C PHE A 374 2.40 10.76 28.63
N SER A 375 3.13 10.96 29.72
CA SER A 375 4.22 11.93 29.84
C SER A 375 5.23 11.43 30.87
N GLY A 376 6.51 11.34 30.47
CA GLY A 376 7.52 10.70 31.30
C GLY A 376 7.16 9.24 31.60
N THR A 377 7.00 8.92 32.87
CA THR A 377 6.62 7.58 33.36
C THR A 377 5.12 7.44 33.63
N ASP A 378 4.37 8.54 33.61
CA ASP A 378 2.95 8.52 33.93
C ASP A 378 2.12 8.20 32.68
N THR A 379 1.11 7.35 32.86
CA THR A 379 0.12 7.00 31.82
C THR A 379 -1.27 7.05 32.43
N ILE A 380 -2.19 7.77 31.78
CA ILE A 380 -3.59 7.91 32.22
C ILE A 380 -4.51 7.35 31.13
N ASP A 381 -5.41 6.47 31.55
CA ASP A 381 -6.41 5.85 30.67
C ASP A 381 -7.47 6.88 30.23
N LEU A 382 -7.80 6.89 28.94
CA LEU A 382 -8.84 7.73 28.36
C LEU A 382 -10.13 6.95 28.07
N LYS A 383 -10.16 5.64 28.30
CA LYS A 383 -11.35 4.79 28.14
C LYS A 383 -12.42 5.05 29.19
N GLY A 384 -13.64 4.63 28.89
CA GLY A 384 -14.81 4.73 29.77
C GLY A 384 -15.81 5.76 29.29
N TYR A 385 -16.63 6.27 30.20
CA TYR A 385 -17.72 7.19 29.86
C TYR A 385 -17.23 8.61 29.57
N TRP A 386 -17.68 9.12 28.44
CA TRP A 386 -17.56 10.50 27.99
C TRP A 386 -18.97 11.06 27.79
N GLN A 387 -19.06 12.39 27.75
CA GLN A 387 -20.27 13.06 27.30
C GLN A 387 -20.20 13.29 25.79
N TYR A 388 -21.29 13.07 25.06
CA TYR A 388 -21.38 13.40 23.63
C TYR A 388 -22.59 14.25 23.26
N LYS A 389 -22.48 14.94 22.12
CA LYS A 389 -23.55 15.71 21.49
C LYS A 389 -23.32 15.85 19.98
N ALA A 390 -24.37 15.68 19.18
CA ALA A 390 -24.31 15.95 17.74
C ALA A 390 -24.21 17.46 17.48
N GLY A 391 -23.19 17.87 16.72
CA GLY A 391 -22.98 19.24 16.25
C GLY A 391 -23.67 19.50 14.91
N ALA A 392 -23.68 18.49 14.02
CA ALA A 392 -24.41 18.51 12.76
C ALA A 392 -24.84 17.07 12.41
N VAL A 393 -25.98 16.93 11.72
CA VAL A 393 -26.45 15.65 11.19
C VAL A 393 -26.65 15.82 9.69
N TYR A 394 -25.92 15.06 8.90
CA TYR A 394 -25.95 15.12 7.45
C TYR A 394 -27.11 14.27 6.92
N PRO A 395 -27.92 14.78 5.98
CA PRO A 395 -28.93 13.97 5.33
C PRO A 395 -28.24 12.82 4.57
N PRO A 396 -28.89 11.64 4.45
CA PRO A 396 -28.40 10.58 3.59
C PRO A 396 -28.20 11.12 2.17
N VAL A 397 -26.96 11.08 1.68
CA VAL A 397 -26.65 11.40 0.29
C VAL A 397 -26.56 10.09 -0.46
N ALA A 398 -27.20 9.99 -1.64
CA ALA A 398 -26.95 8.86 -2.52
C ALA A 398 -25.44 8.79 -2.78
N PRO A 399 -24.81 7.60 -2.77
CA PRO A 399 -23.38 7.49 -3.03
C PRO A 399 -23.08 8.02 -4.43
N HIS A 400 -22.60 9.26 -4.51
CA HIS A 400 -22.07 9.84 -5.73
C HIS A 400 -20.58 9.53 -5.78
N TYR A 401 -20.25 8.43 -6.45
CA TYR A 401 -18.87 8.05 -6.66
C TYR A 401 -18.29 8.89 -7.80
N THR A 402 -17.58 9.96 -7.48
CA THR A 402 -16.75 10.64 -8.46
C THR A 402 -15.53 9.76 -8.74
N PRO A 403 -15.38 9.22 -9.96
CA PRO A 403 -14.22 8.39 -10.30
C PRO A 403 -12.93 9.19 -10.13
N LEU A 404 -12.05 8.69 -9.27
CA LEU A 404 -10.72 9.28 -9.08
C LEU A 404 -9.86 8.99 -10.30
N SER A 405 -9.12 9.99 -10.79
CA SER A 405 -8.21 9.84 -11.94
C SER A 405 -7.18 8.74 -11.72
N GLN A 406 -6.63 8.63 -10.51
CA GLN A 406 -5.66 7.59 -10.15
C GLN A 406 -6.24 6.16 -10.18
N ASN A 407 -7.55 6.01 -10.03
CA ASN A 407 -8.22 4.70 -10.04
C ASN A 407 -8.69 4.29 -11.44
N GLN A 408 -8.48 5.14 -12.45
CA GLN A 408 -8.80 4.81 -13.83
C GLN A 408 -7.79 3.81 -14.40
N PRO A 409 -8.22 2.92 -15.31
CA PRO A 409 -7.31 1.98 -15.95
C PRO A 409 -6.11 2.68 -16.58
N THR A 410 -4.92 2.08 -16.46
CA THR A 410 -3.61 2.59 -16.96
C THR A 410 -3.06 3.84 -16.30
N ALA A 411 -3.84 4.55 -15.47
CA ALA A 411 -3.47 5.88 -14.99
C ALA A 411 -2.16 5.90 -14.18
N LEU A 412 -1.94 4.90 -13.34
CA LEU A 412 -0.74 4.77 -12.51
C LEU A 412 0.38 4.05 -13.25
N TYR A 413 0.05 3.08 -14.12
CA TYR A 413 1.03 2.50 -15.03
C TYR A 413 1.76 3.61 -15.81
N ASN A 414 0.99 4.51 -16.41
CA ASN A 414 1.51 5.57 -17.28
C ASN A 414 2.49 6.49 -16.55
N ALA A 415 2.20 6.87 -15.31
CA ALA A 415 2.97 7.88 -14.59
C ALA A 415 4.01 7.32 -13.62
N MET A 416 3.77 6.12 -13.06
CA MET A 416 4.61 5.53 -12.02
C MET A 416 5.39 4.29 -12.47
N VAL A 417 4.90 3.53 -13.44
CA VAL A 417 5.53 2.25 -13.86
C VAL A 417 6.30 2.44 -15.17
N ALA A 418 5.68 3.04 -16.18
CA ALA A 418 6.26 3.22 -17.51
C ALA A 418 7.63 3.93 -17.50
N PRO A 419 7.87 4.97 -16.67
CA PRO A 419 9.20 5.60 -16.57
C PRO A 419 10.31 4.69 -16.03
N LEU A 420 9.95 3.57 -15.38
CA LEU A 420 10.88 2.67 -14.68
C LEU A 420 11.31 1.47 -15.52
N ILE A 421 10.58 1.13 -16.59
CA ILE A 421 10.78 -0.10 -17.39
C ILE A 421 12.20 -0.25 -17.93
N GLY A 422 12.90 0.87 -18.17
CA GLY A 422 14.29 0.87 -18.62
C GLY A 422 15.30 0.42 -17.56
N TYR A 423 14.92 0.36 -16.28
CA TYR A 423 15.77 -0.01 -15.16
C TYR A 423 15.72 -1.53 -14.93
N PRO A 424 16.86 -2.24 -15.06
CA PRO A 424 16.87 -3.67 -14.84
C PRO A 424 16.60 -4.04 -13.37
N ILE A 425 15.81 -5.09 -13.14
CA ILE A 425 15.38 -5.57 -11.83
C ILE A 425 15.51 -7.09 -11.69
N LYS A 426 15.69 -7.56 -10.46
CA LYS A 426 15.71 -8.96 -10.03
C LYS A 426 14.33 -9.60 -10.03
N GLY A 427 13.32 -8.87 -9.59
CA GLY A 427 11.97 -9.38 -9.38
C GLY A 427 10.99 -8.32 -8.87
N ILE A 428 9.74 -8.74 -8.70
CA ILE A 428 8.61 -7.88 -8.32
C ILE A 428 7.98 -8.39 -7.03
N CYS A 429 7.61 -7.48 -6.13
CA CYS A 429 6.73 -7.72 -4.99
C CYS A 429 5.44 -6.92 -5.16
N TRP A 430 4.30 -7.60 -5.15
CA TRP A 430 2.98 -7.01 -5.37
C TRP A 430 2.05 -7.24 -4.17
N TYR A 431 1.52 -6.17 -3.58
CA TYR A 431 0.52 -6.29 -2.50
C TYR A 431 -0.68 -5.40 -2.78
N GLN A 432 -1.72 -6.02 -3.34
CA GLN A 432 -2.97 -5.39 -3.67
C GLN A 432 -4.10 -6.41 -3.76
N GLY A 433 -5.32 -5.98 -3.46
CA GLY A 433 -6.54 -6.71 -3.76
C GLY A 433 -7.78 -6.08 -3.15
N GLU A 434 -7.63 -5.34 -2.05
CA GLU A 434 -8.70 -4.82 -1.22
C GLU A 434 -9.67 -3.92 -2.01
N SER A 435 -9.16 -3.18 -3.01
CA SER A 435 -9.98 -2.31 -3.87
C SER A 435 -10.75 -3.05 -4.99
N ASN A 436 -10.61 -4.38 -5.06
CA ASN A 436 -11.22 -5.24 -6.09
C ASN A 436 -12.05 -6.39 -5.47
N THR A 437 -12.27 -6.40 -4.15
CA THR A 437 -12.94 -7.49 -3.44
C THR A 437 -14.37 -7.74 -3.94
N ASP A 438 -15.05 -6.71 -4.42
CA ASP A 438 -16.38 -6.77 -5.02
C ASP A 438 -16.41 -7.44 -6.41
N ARG A 439 -15.24 -7.68 -7.03
CA ARG A 439 -15.10 -8.14 -8.42
C ARG A 439 -14.06 -9.27 -8.56
N ALA A 440 -14.07 -10.23 -7.63
CA ALA A 440 -13.11 -11.33 -7.59
C ALA A 440 -13.00 -12.12 -8.92
N ASP A 441 -14.11 -12.38 -9.62
CA ASP A 441 -14.11 -13.07 -10.91
C ASP A 441 -13.36 -12.31 -12.00
N GLN A 442 -13.40 -10.98 -11.94
CA GLN A 442 -12.63 -10.12 -12.82
C GLN A 442 -11.15 -10.14 -12.40
N TYR A 443 -10.88 -10.07 -11.10
CA TYR A 443 -9.53 -10.10 -10.54
C TYR A 443 -8.75 -11.36 -10.92
N LYS A 444 -9.42 -12.52 -10.92
CA LYS A 444 -8.90 -13.82 -11.39
C LYS A 444 -8.29 -13.73 -12.79
N LYS A 445 -8.79 -12.84 -13.64
CA LYS A 445 -8.25 -12.59 -14.99
C LYS A 445 -7.21 -11.47 -15.00
N LEU A 446 -7.43 -10.42 -14.21
CA LEU A 446 -6.59 -9.23 -14.18
C LEU A 446 -5.20 -9.47 -13.59
N LEU A 447 -5.07 -10.21 -12.48
CA LEU A 447 -3.75 -10.45 -11.89
C LEU A 447 -2.84 -11.26 -12.84
N PRO A 448 -3.31 -12.32 -13.51
CA PRO A 448 -2.53 -12.95 -14.56
C PRO A 448 -2.19 -12.06 -15.75
N ALA A 449 -3.09 -11.14 -16.13
CA ALA A 449 -2.81 -10.18 -17.19
C ALA A 449 -1.72 -9.19 -16.78
N LEU A 450 -1.77 -8.64 -15.56
CA LEU A 450 -0.76 -7.74 -15.00
C LEU A 450 0.63 -8.40 -14.99
N ILE A 451 0.72 -9.65 -14.50
CA ILE A 451 1.99 -10.38 -14.41
C ILE A 451 2.62 -10.53 -15.80
N ARG A 452 1.83 -10.92 -16.80
CA ARG A 452 2.31 -11.08 -18.19
C ARG A 452 2.66 -9.75 -18.83
N ASP A 453 1.85 -8.72 -18.61
CA ASP A 453 2.07 -7.36 -19.10
C ASP A 453 3.42 -6.84 -18.60
N TRP A 454 3.64 -6.81 -17.29
CA TRP A 454 4.88 -6.29 -16.72
C TRP A 454 6.10 -7.11 -17.17
N ARG A 455 6.03 -8.45 -17.17
CA ARG A 455 7.10 -9.29 -17.72
C ARG A 455 7.45 -8.93 -19.16
N SER A 456 6.44 -8.71 -20.00
CA SER A 456 6.62 -8.27 -21.38
C SER A 456 7.26 -6.89 -21.47
N LYS A 457 6.81 -5.92 -20.64
CA LYS A 457 7.37 -4.55 -20.63
C LYS A 457 8.83 -4.53 -20.22
N TRP A 458 9.22 -5.30 -19.19
CA TRP A 458 10.63 -5.46 -18.80
C TRP A 458 11.43 -6.39 -19.73
N GLY A 459 10.79 -7.04 -20.72
CA GLY A 459 11.44 -7.99 -21.63
C GLY A 459 11.97 -9.25 -20.93
N LYS A 460 11.35 -9.66 -19.83
CA LYS A 460 11.77 -10.80 -18.98
C LYS A 460 10.57 -11.70 -18.67
N ASP A 461 10.25 -12.63 -19.56
CA ASP A 461 9.11 -13.58 -19.42
C ASP A 461 9.13 -14.45 -18.16
N SER A 462 10.31 -14.64 -17.57
CA SER A 462 10.53 -15.44 -16.36
C SER A 462 10.88 -14.60 -15.13
N LEU A 463 10.67 -13.28 -15.18
CA LEU A 463 10.90 -12.37 -14.04
C LEU A 463 10.11 -12.87 -12.82
N PRO A 464 10.77 -13.15 -11.68
CA PRO A 464 10.10 -13.53 -10.44
C PRO A 464 9.03 -12.52 -10.05
N PHE A 465 7.83 -13.00 -9.78
CA PHE A 465 6.70 -12.17 -9.38
C PHE A 465 6.08 -12.73 -8.10
N LEU A 466 6.30 -12.05 -6.98
CA LEU A 466 5.84 -12.45 -5.66
C LEU A 466 4.65 -11.58 -5.29
N TYR A 467 3.59 -12.16 -4.75
CA TYR A 467 2.42 -11.39 -4.33
C TYR A 467 1.84 -11.88 -3.01
N VAL A 468 1.09 -11.01 -2.33
CA VAL A 468 0.51 -11.29 -1.01
C VAL A 468 -0.99 -11.55 -1.15
N GLN A 469 -1.45 -12.70 -0.65
CA GLN A 469 -2.87 -13.02 -0.51
C GLN A 469 -3.47 -12.19 0.63
N LEU A 470 -4.70 -11.69 0.47
CA LEU A 470 -5.29 -10.79 1.46
C LEU A 470 -5.38 -11.41 2.87
N PRO A 471 -5.09 -10.62 3.92
CA PRO A 471 -5.17 -11.08 5.31
C PRO A 471 -6.63 -11.19 5.79
N GLY A 472 -6.86 -11.71 6.99
CA GLY A 472 -8.15 -11.55 7.71
C GLY A 472 -8.49 -10.08 7.93
N PHE A 473 -9.73 -9.67 7.67
CA PHE A 473 -10.20 -8.30 7.93
C PHE A 473 -11.72 -8.28 8.09
N MET A 474 -12.24 -7.33 8.88
CA MET A 474 -13.64 -7.17 9.29
C MET A 474 -14.06 -8.07 10.46
N ASP A 475 -15.31 -7.92 10.91
CA ASP A 475 -15.89 -8.66 12.03
C ASP A 475 -15.85 -10.18 11.78
N TYR A 476 -15.77 -10.94 12.88
CA TYR A 476 -15.83 -12.40 12.82
C TYR A 476 -17.28 -12.88 12.64
N ASN A 477 -17.46 -13.89 11.79
CA ASN A 477 -18.70 -14.66 11.72
C ASN A 477 -18.53 -15.99 12.45
N TYR A 478 -19.41 -16.26 13.42
CA TYR A 478 -19.44 -17.53 14.16
C TYR A 478 -20.23 -18.63 13.44
N LEU A 479 -20.85 -18.30 12.32
CA LEU A 479 -21.52 -19.24 11.42
C LEU A 479 -20.87 -19.15 10.03
N PRO A 480 -20.89 -20.25 9.25
CA PRO A 480 -20.51 -20.22 7.84
C PRO A 480 -21.24 -19.13 7.06
N VAL A 481 -20.52 -18.39 6.22
CA VAL A 481 -21.04 -17.28 5.42
C VAL A 481 -20.44 -17.27 4.01
N GLU A 482 -21.09 -16.60 3.09
CA GLU A 482 -20.46 -16.23 1.82
C GLU A 482 -19.54 -15.03 2.02
N SER A 483 -18.41 -15.01 1.32
CA SER A 483 -17.40 -13.95 1.46
C SER A 483 -16.78 -13.57 0.11
N ASN A 484 -16.93 -12.30 -0.24
CA ASN A 484 -16.27 -11.70 -1.40
C ASN A 484 -14.76 -11.59 -1.19
N TRP A 485 -14.33 -11.39 0.06
CA TRP A 485 -12.92 -11.35 0.42
C TRP A 485 -12.25 -12.73 0.23
N ALA A 486 -12.92 -13.82 0.65
CA ALA A 486 -12.48 -15.18 0.41
C ALA A 486 -12.45 -15.53 -1.09
N ARG A 487 -13.45 -15.09 -1.87
CA ARG A 487 -13.43 -15.21 -3.34
C ARG A 487 -12.22 -14.49 -3.96
N LEU A 488 -11.84 -13.33 -3.45
CA LEU A 488 -10.64 -12.64 -3.93
C LEU A 488 -9.37 -13.39 -3.55
N ARG A 489 -9.28 -13.93 -2.32
CA ARG A 489 -8.14 -14.80 -1.91
C ARG A 489 -8.01 -16.00 -2.85
N GLU A 490 -9.12 -16.61 -3.23
CA GLU A 490 -9.14 -17.70 -4.22
C GLU A 490 -8.63 -17.23 -5.60
N ALA A 491 -9.05 -16.05 -6.06
CA ALA A 491 -8.54 -15.46 -7.32
C ALA A 491 -7.02 -15.21 -7.27
N GLN A 492 -6.48 -14.81 -6.12
CA GLN A 492 -5.04 -14.70 -5.87
C GLN A 492 -4.38 -16.08 -5.92
N LEU A 493 -4.93 -17.09 -5.24
CA LEU A 493 -4.42 -18.47 -5.25
C LEU A 493 -4.32 -19.03 -6.69
N GLN A 494 -5.35 -18.83 -7.49
CA GLN A 494 -5.40 -19.33 -8.87
C GLN A 494 -4.33 -18.70 -9.79
N SER A 495 -3.76 -17.56 -9.40
CA SER A 495 -2.65 -16.92 -10.13
C SER A 495 -1.31 -17.66 -9.97
N LEU A 496 -1.21 -18.62 -9.04
CA LEU A 496 -0.06 -19.54 -8.94
C LEU A 496 0.09 -20.45 -10.17
N SER A 497 -0.94 -20.55 -11.02
CA SER A 497 -0.84 -21.24 -12.31
C SER A 497 0.19 -20.61 -13.26
N ILE A 498 0.64 -19.39 -13.00
CA ILE A 498 1.66 -18.71 -13.79
C ILE A 498 3.05 -19.11 -13.28
N PRO A 499 3.96 -19.63 -14.14
CA PRO A 499 5.30 -19.99 -13.74
C PRO A 499 6.08 -18.82 -13.14
N ARG A 500 7.07 -19.12 -12.28
CA ARG A 500 7.93 -18.13 -11.60
C ARG A 500 7.15 -17.12 -10.76
N THR A 501 6.05 -17.57 -10.16
CA THR A 501 5.29 -16.80 -9.18
C THR A 501 5.35 -17.46 -7.81
N ALA A 502 5.17 -16.66 -6.76
CA ALA A 502 4.90 -17.15 -5.42
C ALA A 502 3.82 -16.31 -4.76
N MET A 503 3.01 -16.94 -3.94
CA MET A 503 1.99 -16.29 -3.13
C MET A 503 2.35 -16.41 -1.65
N VAL A 504 2.38 -15.29 -0.97
CA VAL A 504 2.47 -15.22 0.49
C VAL A 504 1.06 -15.24 1.05
N VAL A 505 0.71 -16.29 1.80
CA VAL A 505 -0.54 -16.33 2.56
C VAL A 505 -0.38 -15.43 3.79
N ALA A 506 -1.28 -14.46 3.97
CA ALA A 506 -1.27 -13.53 5.11
C ALA A 506 -2.52 -13.64 5.99
N ILE A 507 -3.26 -14.75 5.87
CA ILE A 507 -4.58 -14.95 6.50
C ILE A 507 -4.58 -14.70 8.02
N ASP A 508 -3.47 -15.04 8.67
CA ASP A 508 -3.19 -14.96 10.11
C ASP A 508 -2.55 -13.62 10.55
N LEU A 509 -2.19 -12.76 9.60
CA LEU A 509 -1.53 -11.47 9.86
C LEU A 509 -2.51 -10.30 9.84
N GLY A 510 -3.81 -10.59 9.88
CA GLY A 510 -4.89 -9.62 9.78
C GLY A 510 -5.34 -9.04 11.11
N GLU A 511 -6.12 -7.96 11.05
CA GLU A 511 -6.79 -7.37 12.21
C GLU A 511 -8.27 -7.19 11.87
N TRP A 512 -9.18 -7.61 12.76
CA TRP A 512 -10.62 -7.48 12.51
C TRP A 512 -11.04 -6.01 12.31
N ASN A 513 -10.39 -5.12 13.04
CA ASN A 513 -10.69 -3.70 13.08
C ASN A 513 -9.75 -2.86 12.20
N ASP A 514 -8.77 -3.41 11.50
CA ASP A 514 -7.83 -2.62 10.69
C ASP A 514 -7.47 -3.27 9.36
N ILE A 515 -7.83 -2.60 8.27
CA ILE A 515 -7.50 -3.05 6.91
C ILE A 515 -5.99 -2.97 6.65
N HIS A 516 -5.27 -2.22 7.48
CA HIS A 516 -3.82 -2.08 7.42
C HIS A 516 -3.16 -2.70 8.67
N PRO A 517 -3.16 -4.03 8.78
CA PRO A 517 -2.65 -4.70 9.98
C PRO A 517 -1.19 -4.34 10.25
N ASP A 518 -0.82 -4.29 11.51
CA ASP A 518 0.42 -3.69 11.95
C ASP A 518 1.65 -4.57 11.69
N ASP A 519 1.48 -5.90 11.59
CA ASP A 519 2.56 -6.87 11.35
C ASP A 519 3.01 -6.94 9.87
N LYS A 520 3.63 -5.85 9.42
CA LYS A 520 4.35 -5.73 8.14
C LYS A 520 5.64 -6.53 8.10
N LYS A 521 6.28 -6.78 9.25
CA LYS A 521 7.54 -7.52 9.34
C LYS A 521 7.38 -8.97 8.91
N SER A 522 6.32 -9.64 9.38
CA SER A 522 6.01 -11.01 8.95
C SER A 522 5.68 -11.09 7.46
N VAL A 523 4.96 -10.12 6.90
CA VAL A 523 4.68 -10.06 5.44
C VAL A 523 6.00 -9.93 4.65
N GLY A 524 6.86 -8.98 5.03
CA GLY A 524 8.16 -8.78 4.38
C GLY A 524 9.07 -10.00 4.46
N GLY A 525 9.12 -10.65 5.63
CA GLY A 525 9.88 -11.90 5.84
C GLY A 525 9.37 -13.06 4.99
N ARG A 526 8.05 -13.25 4.90
CA ARG A 526 7.45 -14.28 4.03
C ARG A 526 7.70 -14.01 2.54
N LEU A 527 7.68 -12.74 2.11
CA LEU A 527 8.08 -12.37 0.74
C LEU A 527 9.55 -12.68 0.47
N ALA A 528 10.44 -12.46 1.44
CA ALA A 528 11.86 -12.78 1.30
C ALA A 528 12.09 -14.29 1.22
N LEU A 529 11.38 -15.08 2.04
CA LEU A 529 11.39 -16.54 1.94
C LEU A 529 10.87 -17.04 0.58
N ALA A 530 9.79 -16.45 0.07
CA ALA A 530 9.28 -16.73 -1.27
C ALA A 530 10.29 -16.36 -2.37
N ALA A 531 11.02 -15.25 -2.22
CA ALA A 531 12.10 -14.87 -3.13
C ALA A 531 13.22 -15.92 -3.13
N ARG A 532 13.63 -16.43 -1.96
CA ARG A 532 14.66 -17.49 -1.85
C ARG A 532 14.28 -18.71 -2.67
N GLY A 533 13.03 -19.17 -2.57
CA GLY A 533 12.52 -20.29 -3.38
C GLY A 533 12.43 -20.00 -4.88
N VAL A 534 11.88 -18.85 -5.28
CA VAL A 534 11.53 -18.60 -6.70
C VAL A 534 12.60 -17.84 -7.49
N ALA A 535 13.19 -16.81 -6.89
CA ALA A 535 14.19 -15.97 -7.52
C ALA A 535 15.61 -16.53 -7.37
N TYR A 536 15.95 -17.01 -6.16
CA TYR A 536 17.28 -17.58 -5.87
C TYR A 536 17.34 -19.10 -6.06
N ARG A 537 16.18 -19.78 -6.19
CA ARG A 537 16.06 -21.22 -6.42
C ARG A 537 16.69 -22.07 -5.32
N GLU A 538 16.65 -21.56 -4.09
CA GLU A 538 17.07 -22.33 -2.93
C GLU A 538 16.06 -23.45 -2.64
N PRO A 539 16.51 -24.63 -2.21
CA PRO A 539 15.63 -25.74 -1.83
C PRO A 539 15.04 -25.51 -0.43
N VAL A 540 14.25 -24.45 -0.28
CA VAL A 540 13.58 -24.06 0.98
C VAL A 540 12.08 -24.23 0.89
N ILE A 541 11.43 -24.52 2.02
CA ILE A 541 9.97 -24.49 2.11
C ILE A 541 9.55 -23.02 2.25
N TYR A 542 8.82 -22.51 1.25
CA TYR A 542 8.42 -21.10 1.19
C TYR A 542 6.91 -20.88 1.01
N SER A 543 6.13 -21.96 0.93
CA SER A 543 4.67 -21.93 0.83
C SER A 543 4.08 -22.80 1.93
N GLY A 544 2.94 -22.37 2.47
CA GLY A 544 2.09 -23.22 3.30
C GLY A 544 1.23 -24.16 2.46
N PRO A 545 0.44 -25.03 3.11
CA PRO A 545 -0.37 -26.04 2.44
C PRO A 545 -1.36 -25.47 1.42
N LEU A 546 -1.44 -26.11 0.24
CA LEU A 546 -2.38 -25.75 -0.82
C LEU A 546 -3.29 -26.94 -1.12
N TYR A 547 -4.60 -26.69 -1.22
CA TYR A 547 -5.59 -27.71 -1.61
C TYR A 547 -5.17 -28.42 -2.91
N HIS A 548 -5.26 -29.75 -2.91
CA HIS A 548 -4.94 -30.58 -4.07
C HIS A 548 -6.15 -31.34 -4.59
N ALA A 549 -6.76 -32.17 -3.75
CA ALA A 549 -7.89 -33.01 -4.12
C ALA A 549 -8.75 -33.35 -2.91
N ALA A 550 -10.02 -33.69 -3.17
CA ALA A 550 -10.97 -34.19 -2.19
C ALA A 550 -11.48 -35.58 -2.61
N THR A 551 -11.68 -36.48 -1.65
CA THR A 551 -12.28 -37.80 -1.87
C THR A 551 -13.35 -38.05 -0.82
N ILE A 552 -14.51 -38.53 -1.26
CA ILE A 552 -15.67 -38.77 -0.40
C ILE A 552 -15.72 -40.25 -0.06
N GLU A 553 -15.77 -40.57 1.24
CA GLU A 553 -15.87 -41.92 1.76
C GLU A 553 -16.96 -41.98 2.82
N GLY A 554 -18.12 -42.53 2.46
CA GLY A 554 -19.29 -42.56 3.33
C GLY A 554 -19.75 -41.15 3.70
N ASN A 555 -19.69 -40.83 5.00
CA ASN A 555 -20.06 -39.52 5.55
C ASN A 555 -18.87 -38.59 5.82
N LYS A 556 -17.69 -38.88 5.24
CA LYS A 556 -16.48 -38.08 5.42
C LYS A 556 -15.91 -37.64 4.08
N ILE A 557 -15.21 -36.50 4.10
CA ILE A 557 -14.44 -35.99 2.97
C ILE A 557 -12.98 -35.88 3.40
N THR A 558 -12.09 -36.58 2.70
CA THR A 558 -10.65 -36.48 2.92
C THR A 558 -10.05 -35.51 1.91
N ILE A 559 -9.40 -34.46 2.41
CA ILE A 559 -8.74 -33.42 1.64
C ILE A 559 -7.23 -33.68 1.66
N SER A 560 -6.59 -33.70 0.50
CA SER A 560 -5.15 -33.78 0.35
C SER A 560 -4.54 -32.42 0.02
N PHE A 561 -3.34 -32.18 0.54
CA PHE A 561 -2.61 -30.92 0.34
C PHE A 561 -1.27 -31.15 -0.36
N THR A 562 -0.88 -30.17 -1.18
CA THR A 562 0.51 -29.96 -1.60
C THR A 562 1.17 -28.91 -0.71
N GLN A 563 2.48 -28.67 -0.88
CA GLN A 563 3.24 -27.66 -0.11
C GLN A 563 3.17 -27.88 1.41
N THR A 564 3.15 -29.14 1.85
CA THR A 564 3.02 -29.51 3.27
C THR A 564 4.32 -29.40 4.05
N GLY A 565 5.43 -29.02 3.42
CA GLY A 565 6.75 -29.01 4.05
C GLY A 565 7.04 -30.34 4.74
N SER A 566 7.46 -30.28 6.00
CA SER A 566 7.74 -31.46 6.83
C SER A 566 6.48 -32.15 7.41
N GLY A 567 5.29 -31.60 7.18
CA GLY A 567 4.00 -32.16 7.62
C GLY A 567 2.96 -31.09 7.91
N LEU A 568 1.68 -31.49 7.98
CA LEU A 568 0.60 -30.60 8.41
C LEU A 568 0.56 -30.48 9.94
N THR A 569 0.23 -29.30 10.44
CA THR A 569 0.06 -29.03 11.87
C THR A 569 -0.87 -27.84 12.09
N THR A 570 -1.02 -27.43 13.35
CA THR A 570 -1.76 -26.22 13.74
C THR A 570 -0.83 -25.16 14.30
N THR A 571 -1.16 -23.89 14.08
CA THR A 571 -0.37 -22.75 14.58
C THR A 571 -0.41 -22.60 16.09
N ASP A 572 -1.40 -23.20 16.75
CA ASP A 572 -1.72 -23.03 18.18
C ASP A 572 -1.65 -24.35 18.98
N GLY A 573 -1.54 -25.51 18.32
CA GLY A 573 -1.59 -26.81 18.96
C GLY A 573 -3.02 -27.30 19.28
N ASP A 574 -4.04 -26.51 18.96
CA ASP A 574 -5.44 -26.88 19.15
C ASP A 574 -5.96 -27.71 17.96
N ALA A 575 -7.20 -28.20 18.08
CA ALA A 575 -7.88 -28.88 16.99
C ALA A 575 -8.05 -27.95 15.77
N LEU A 576 -8.02 -28.53 14.57
CA LEU A 576 -8.20 -27.78 13.33
C LEU A 576 -9.57 -27.09 13.31
N SER A 577 -9.56 -25.79 13.07
CA SER A 577 -10.74 -24.92 13.02
C SER A 577 -11.01 -24.45 11.59
N ALA A 578 -12.07 -23.65 11.41
CA ALA A 578 -12.43 -22.99 10.15
C ALA A 578 -12.67 -23.94 8.95
N PHE A 579 -12.96 -25.21 9.19
CA PHE A 579 -13.47 -26.14 8.19
C PHE A 579 -15.00 -26.18 8.21
N GLU A 580 -15.59 -26.04 7.03
CA GLU A 580 -17.02 -26.09 6.82
C GLU A 580 -17.35 -27.23 5.86
N ILE A 581 -18.46 -27.93 6.09
CA ILE A 581 -18.91 -29.05 5.26
C ILE A 581 -20.40 -28.90 4.91
N ALA A 582 -20.76 -29.29 3.69
CA ALA A 582 -22.15 -29.24 3.21
C ALA A 582 -22.48 -30.44 2.31
N GLY A 583 -23.77 -30.77 2.23
CA GLY A 583 -24.32 -31.67 1.21
C GLY A 583 -24.70 -30.92 -0.08
N ALA A 584 -25.55 -31.54 -0.90
CA ALA A 584 -25.99 -30.98 -2.18
C ALA A 584 -26.72 -29.63 -2.08
N ASP A 585 -27.29 -29.31 -0.92
CA ASP A 585 -28.00 -28.06 -0.67
C ASP A 585 -27.07 -26.85 -0.42
N LYS A 586 -25.76 -27.09 -0.32
CA LYS A 586 -24.73 -26.08 -0.01
C LYS A 586 -24.99 -25.32 1.30
N LYS A 587 -25.72 -25.92 2.24
CA LYS A 587 -25.87 -25.37 3.59
C LYS A 587 -24.70 -25.80 4.45
N PHE A 588 -23.69 -24.94 4.49
CA PHE A 588 -22.46 -25.19 5.24
C PHE A 588 -22.69 -25.15 6.75
N VAL A 589 -22.13 -26.15 7.43
CA VAL A 589 -22.00 -26.22 8.89
C VAL A 589 -20.54 -26.41 9.26
N TRP A 590 -20.17 -26.08 10.49
CA TRP A 590 -18.82 -26.38 10.99
C TRP A 590 -18.57 -27.88 11.00
N ALA A 591 -17.35 -28.25 10.63
CA ALA A 591 -16.92 -29.64 10.53
C ALA A 591 -15.95 -30.03 11.65
N GLN A 592 -15.97 -31.31 11.98
CA GLN A 592 -14.92 -31.97 12.74
C GLN A 592 -13.81 -32.41 11.79
N THR A 593 -12.59 -32.47 12.31
CA THR A 593 -11.37 -32.60 11.51
C THR A 593 -10.34 -33.51 12.18
N SER A 594 -9.53 -34.18 11.36
CA SER A 594 -8.34 -34.92 11.84
C SER A 594 -7.23 -34.91 10.79
N ILE A 595 -6.00 -34.62 11.22
CA ILE A 595 -4.81 -34.65 10.35
C ILE A 595 -4.25 -36.07 10.29
N SER A 596 -3.90 -36.54 9.09
CA SER A 596 -3.09 -37.74 8.88
C SER A 596 -2.15 -37.53 7.70
N GLY A 597 -0.84 -37.46 7.97
CA GLY A 597 0.16 -37.18 6.94
C GLY A 597 -0.06 -35.82 6.25
N ASN A 598 -0.29 -35.86 4.93
CA ASN A 598 -0.60 -34.68 4.11
C ASN A 598 -2.10 -34.48 3.87
N GLN A 599 -2.96 -35.14 4.66
CA GLN A 599 -4.40 -35.14 4.49
C GLN A 599 -5.12 -34.64 5.75
N VAL A 600 -6.30 -34.07 5.53
CA VAL A 600 -7.27 -33.72 6.57
C VAL A 600 -8.58 -34.42 6.24
N THR A 601 -9.05 -35.29 7.14
CA THR A 601 -10.39 -35.87 7.07
C THR A 601 -11.38 -34.93 7.74
N VAL A 602 -12.48 -34.63 7.06
CA VAL A 602 -13.50 -33.64 7.43
C VAL A 602 -14.88 -34.31 7.47
N TRP A 603 -15.65 -34.12 8.54
CA TRP A 603 -17.00 -34.69 8.66
C TRP A 603 -17.90 -33.86 9.58
N SER A 604 -19.20 -34.13 9.58
CA SER A 604 -20.14 -33.55 10.54
C SER A 604 -21.30 -34.51 10.79
N ASP A 605 -21.69 -34.69 12.05
CA ASP A 605 -22.85 -35.51 12.44
C ASP A 605 -24.17 -34.95 11.86
N ALA A 606 -24.20 -33.66 11.50
CA ALA A 606 -25.35 -33.01 10.88
C ALA A 606 -25.45 -33.23 9.35
N VAL A 607 -24.39 -33.75 8.70
CA VAL A 607 -24.32 -33.92 7.24
C VAL A 607 -24.03 -35.37 6.90
N SER A 608 -25.08 -36.14 6.64
CA SER A 608 -24.98 -37.58 6.35
C SER A 608 -24.43 -37.91 4.95
N ALA A 609 -24.61 -37.00 3.98
CA ALA A 609 -24.15 -37.14 2.60
C ALA A 609 -23.36 -35.89 2.16
N PRO A 610 -22.13 -35.70 2.65
CA PRO A 610 -21.35 -34.51 2.36
C PRO A 610 -20.85 -34.54 0.92
N LEU A 611 -20.84 -33.38 0.27
CA LEU A 611 -20.31 -33.17 -1.08
C LEU A 611 -19.25 -32.08 -1.14
N TYR A 612 -19.30 -31.12 -0.23
CA TYR A 612 -18.49 -29.90 -0.31
C TYR A 612 -17.77 -29.60 1.00
N VAL A 613 -16.54 -29.13 0.90
CA VAL A 613 -15.72 -28.61 2.00
C VAL A 613 -15.22 -27.22 1.64
N ARG A 614 -15.18 -26.35 2.64
CA ARG A 614 -14.49 -25.05 2.59
C ARG A 614 -13.53 -24.94 3.77
N TYR A 615 -12.43 -24.22 3.58
CA TYR A 615 -11.51 -23.85 4.65
C TYR A 615 -11.30 -22.34 4.66
N ALA A 616 -11.45 -21.74 5.84
CA ALA A 616 -11.20 -20.31 6.08
C ALA A 616 -11.99 -19.39 5.12
N TRP A 617 -13.25 -19.73 4.85
CA TRP A 617 -14.10 -19.08 3.85
C TRP A 617 -14.96 -17.94 4.41
N SER A 618 -14.31 -16.95 5.01
CA SER A 618 -14.96 -15.72 5.46
C SER A 618 -14.04 -14.51 5.31
N ASP A 619 -14.56 -13.30 5.51
CA ASP A 619 -13.76 -12.06 5.46
C ASP A 619 -12.66 -12.10 6.52
N ASN A 620 -13.03 -12.47 7.75
CA ASN A 620 -12.11 -12.75 8.84
C ASN A 620 -12.42 -14.12 9.47
N PRO A 621 -11.71 -15.19 9.05
CA PRO A 621 -11.93 -16.52 9.60
C PRO A 621 -11.59 -16.57 11.08
N LEU A 622 -12.41 -17.29 11.85
CA LEU A 622 -12.16 -17.51 13.27
C LEU A 622 -10.99 -18.50 13.41
N GLN A 623 -9.81 -17.98 13.77
CA GLN A 623 -8.60 -18.75 14.08
C GLN A 623 -8.16 -19.75 12.99
N PRO A 624 -7.97 -19.38 11.72
CA PRO A 624 -7.59 -20.32 10.66
C PRO A 624 -6.20 -20.90 10.92
N ASN A 625 -6.14 -22.05 11.59
CA ASN A 625 -4.91 -22.55 12.23
C ASN A 625 -4.17 -23.63 11.44
N LEU A 626 -4.67 -24.11 10.29
CA LEU A 626 -3.94 -25.07 9.46
C LEU A 626 -2.66 -24.45 8.89
N CYS A 627 -1.51 -25.06 9.18
CA CYS A 627 -0.22 -24.69 8.63
C CYS A 627 0.64 -25.93 8.34
N ASN A 628 1.82 -25.72 7.76
CA ASN A 628 2.87 -26.73 7.77
C ASN A 628 3.75 -26.61 9.03
N GLN A 629 4.58 -27.62 9.29
CA GLN A 629 5.52 -27.65 10.43
C GLN A 629 6.54 -26.49 10.43
N GLU A 630 6.77 -25.85 9.28
CA GLU A 630 7.58 -24.64 9.15
C GLU A 630 6.82 -23.35 9.54
N GLY A 631 5.55 -23.46 9.93
CA GLY A 631 4.72 -22.36 10.41
C GLY A 631 4.09 -21.50 9.31
N LEU A 632 4.06 -21.98 8.06
CA LEU A 632 3.43 -21.26 6.95
C LEU A 632 1.94 -21.67 6.83
N PRO A 633 1.01 -20.70 6.87
CA PRO A 633 -0.42 -20.99 6.90
C PRO A 633 -0.94 -21.52 5.57
N ALA A 634 -1.94 -22.39 5.64
CA ALA A 634 -2.65 -22.89 4.48
C ALA A 634 -3.48 -21.80 3.81
N SER A 635 -3.56 -21.85 2.48
CA SER A 635 -4.40 -20.93 1.73
C SER A 635 -5.89 -21.34 1.82
N PRO A 636 -6.83 -20.39 1.97
CA PRO A 636 -8.26 -20.69 1.91
C PRO A 636 -8.67 -21.37 0.60
N PHE A 637 -9.64 -22.28 0.66
CA PHE A 637 -10.14 -23.01 -0.52
C PHE A 637 -11.61 -23.42 -0.37
N ARG A 638 -12.19 -23.85 -1.49
CA ARG A 638 -13.53 -24.46 -1.57
C ARG A 638 -13.57 -25.62 -2.56
N THR A 639 -14.56 -26.50 -2.44
CA THR A 639 -14.80 -27.60 -3.40
C THR A 639 -16.16 -27.53 -4.10
N ASP A 640 -16.95 -26.47 -3.89
CA ASP A 640 -18.32 -26.31 -4.40
C ASP A 640 -18.44 -25.50 -5.70
N TRP A 641 -17.52 -25.76 -6.64
CA TRP A 641 -17.35 -25.04 -7.91
C TRP A 641 -18.61 -24.89 -8.76
#